data_AF-A0A354CJ89-F1
#
_entry.id   AF-A0A354CJ89-F1
#
_cell.length_a   1.000
_cell.length_b   1.000
_cell.length_c   1.000
_cell.angle_alpha   90.00
_cell.angle_beta   90.00
_cell.angle_gamma   90.00
#
_symmetry.space_group_name_H-M   'P 1'
#
loop_
_entity.id
_entity.type
_entity.pdbx_description
1 polymer ?
#
loop_
_entity_poly.entity_id
_entity_poly.type
_entity_poly.pdbx_seq_one_letter_code
_entity_poly.pdbx_strand_id
1 'polypeptide(L)'
;MVWCVGMPEKQAGKESTMRLNKVKRCVAACISALVMFTSTPSAIVRAEEYDDWKAEYVNSSNNEVSTYSINSNDNSVENDYIRIIGGTNFTFGTTGGDPELESDNYSRLLYGYPYGGTSYTTIQVDGVNTIFQPETMTVRDNSIICTDTIGDVIVTAYFNIVANQYTGREDAVEFSYSAENTGDKEHSIGVRIMFDTMLGSNDSAPFRVPGIGDVTGETDLTGDAIPEYWQAFDSLTNPSVISQGTLRAENITAPDRVRFTNWRMANSYSWDYSSAAGSYNGDSAVCLYWNPKAIAKGDTISCRTYYGLASMQRDNRPPLAVALSGTTKLEVTKDDSGAEIYSPNPFSVTAYVQNIGNGTAHNSSIQLVLPDGLHIAEGEENVSIGDIEPGSAQRQISWKVSADPCYTAEKKTYSVIVKADNTEDKVLERQIEIPAMKGSSIELQLDRSTITDGSNINLKFRLINISDTPIALNQLHPRYYYIDESPDAEKQFNSYCVNMDKPYEYLPGNTVSMTKHILDAQYTNATAYFEFAFNSDEKLQPGQEVYVNAGINNASWSRIVASNDYSAVGDDSPAAPDYVSWKYMPVYSSSDAKMPIWGNAPEPDTTGMKPDLLVELDPSAVGGKGYMNLNIRITNNGLLPIDLGQTEIKYYYTNDNGLEQSVAGSYIGGRINNNYIGITDKAIVNAVAMPQRMRYADTYVSVKFAQDTGILNFEDYIDLNIQVYNAGWAAGDYTLENDHSYRDDVTEQEPELQTFSSMARAAVINNCTVGMREAKNIVVDTRYTASGIREWIDIIFGRRPKYKPAYSAFKLGEGKVEEYNIGDYNAFCDRFENLFDGEKYNEYATGENITDNALNFTNDNLKAILESDILYVSGHGFDGGVIPIYRSAYDETNYKGAGVWSYDKILTTDRNMGRDFHRYGGEAVSEDNTFSLNMKDHVNDGVNENLKVIIAAACSQLSEQTENWGHFPQEPISESSLQRWIELMKSNKKLKCMLGYYGTAPSADNHWIHDDVVITDFLESTTSGNDQRNSIYNSWVKANTKKLDLRKFNVGLLVRPNYEKLSLGEVLSDDSEAKNDTIQYFKITNIIDVNNDYDIDELSTISGVQVAINEVDKYLTNNNLDINTSNVIRLSEVEKSVYNLKGDCIESNVSEYVFSFKTDDNTKPWDIYGQNVIREENALNIRYDVKSKEIQLMD
;
A
#
# COMPACT_ATOMS: atom_id res chain seq x y z
N MET A 1 24.71 -44.25 -4.94
CA MET A 1 25.37 -45.58 -5.05
C MET A 1 26.24 -45.59 -6.30
N VAL A 2 27.36 -46.30 -6.21
CA VAL A 2 28.39 -46.58 -7.25
C VAL A 2 29.38 -45.44 -7.49
N TRP A 3 30.42 -45.36 -6.64
CA TRP A 3 31.83 -45.59 -7.00
C TRP A 3 32.67 -45.69 -5.72
N CYS A 4 33.85 -46.32 -5.84
CA CYS A 4 34.86 -46.61 -4.80
C CYS A 4 34.67 -47.88 -3.96
N VAL A 5 34.81 -49.04 -4.62
CA VAL A 5 35.44 -50.23 -4.03
C VAL A 5 36.85 -50.33 -4.61
N GLY A 6 37.88 -50.40 -3.75
CA GLY A 6 39.21 -50.90 -4.12
C GLY A 6 40.41 -50.09 -3.62
N MET A 7 40.86 -50.33 -2.38
CA MET A 7 42.28 -50.33 -1.98
C MET A 7 42.45 -50.97 -0.57
N PRO A 8 43.59 -51.62 -0.27
CA PRO A 8 43.74 -52.56 0.85
C PRO A 8 44.02 -51.89 2.21
N GLU A 9 43.52 -52.50 3.27
CA GLU A 9 43.90 -52.24 4.67
C GLU A 9 45.42 -52.29 4.86
N LYS A 10 46.05 -51.14 5.16
CA LYS A 10 47.24 -51.03 6.02
C LYS A 10 47.61 -49.57 6.26
N GLN A 11 46.92 -48.95 7.22
CA GLN A 11 47.41 -47.99 8.22
C GLN A 11 46.19 -47.35 8.88
N ALA A 12 45.57 -48.09 9.80
CA ALA A 12 44.48 -47.62 10.62
C ALA A 12 45.03 -47.06 11.94
N GLY A 13 44.83 -45.76 12.17
CA GLY A 13 45.07 -45.10 13.44
C GLY A 13 44.95 -43.57 13.34
N LYS A 14 43.81 -43.03 13.78
CA LYS A 14 43.47 -41.62 14.08
C LYS A 14 42.66 -40.74 13.10
N GLU A 15 42.33 -41.16 11.87
CA GLU A 15 41.43 -40.34 11.00
C GLU A 15 40.02 -40.93 10.76
N SER A 16 39.68 -42.05 11.39
CA SER A 16 38.48 -42.83 11.06
C SER A 16 37.18 -42.40 11.76
N THR A 17 37.22 -41.57 12.80
CA THR A 17 36.01 -41.21 13.58
C THR A 17 35.23 -40.04 12.94
N MET A 18 35.93 -39.06 12.35
CA MET A 18 35.31 -37.89 11.70
C MET A 18 34.59 -38.25 10.39
N ARG A 19 35.12 -39.20 9.61
CA ARG A 19 34.49 -39.64 8.34
C ARG A 19 33.24 -40.50 8.57
N LEU A 20 33.16 -41.25 9.67
CA LEU A 20 31.99 -42.09 9.97
C LEU A 20 30.74 -41.26 10.30
N ASN A 21 30.89 -40.11 10.96
CA ASN A 21 29.78 -39.22 11.30
C ASN A 21 29.26 -38.41 10.10
N LYS A 22 30.15 -38.02 9.16
CA LYS A 22 29.75 -37.38 7.89
C LYS A 22 28.96 -38.33 6.99
N VAL A 23 29.36 -39.61 6.89
CA VAL A 23 28.64 -40.62 6.11
C VAL A 23 27.27 -40.94 6.74
N LYS A 24 27.16 -41.00 8.07
CA LYS A 24 25.88 -41.22 8.76
C LYS A 24 24.90 -40.05 8.61
N ARG A 25 25.38 -38.79 8.64
CA ARG A 25 24.55 -37.59 8.40
C ARG A 25 24.07 -37.47 6.95
N CYS A 26 24.91 -37.81 5.97
CA CYS A 26 24.48 -37.85 4.56
C CYS A 26 23.46 -38.96 4.28
N VAL A 27 23.53 -40.10 4.97
CA VAL A 27 22.54 -41.18 4.84
C VAL A 27 21.21 -40.80 5.49
N ALA A 28 21.22 -40.12 6.64
CA ALA A 28 20.00 -39.61 7.29
C ALA A 28 19.29 -38.56 6.43
N ALA A 29 20.01 -37.59 5.86
CA ALA A 29 19.44 -36.58 4.96
C ALA A 29 18.86 -37.18 3.67
N CYS A 30 19.52 -38.20 3.09
CA CYS A 30 19.00 -38.92 1.92
C CYS A 30 17.75 -39.76 2.22
N ILE A 31 17.60 -40.27 3.45
CA ILE A 31 16.39 -41.02 3.87
C ILE A 31 15.22 -40.06 4.12
N SER A 32 15.47 -38.89 4.71
CA SER A 32 14.45 -37.85 4.88
C SER A 32 13.92 -37.32 3.55
N ALA A 33 14.78 -37.20 2.53
CA ALA A 33 14.36 -36.82 1.18
C ALA A 33 13.56 -37.92 0.44
N LEU A 34 13.78 -39.19 0.78
CA LEU A 34 13.08 -40.32 0.14
C LEU A 34 11.67 -40.55 0.69
N VAL A 35 11.38 -40.09 1.92
CA VAL A 35 10.06 -40.22 2.56
C VAL A 35 9.02 -39.25 2.01
N MET A 36 9.42 -38.18 1.31
CA MET A 36 8.48 -37.23 0.69
C MET A 36 7.87 -37.71 -0.66
N PHE A 37 8.31 -38.84 -1.22
CA PHE A 37 7.92 -39.26 -2.57
C PHE A 37 7.56 -40.75 -2.72
N THR A 38 6.76 -41.36 -1.85
CA THR A 38 6.04 -42.60 -2.23
C THR A 38 4.74 -42.80 -1.45
N SER A 39 3.60 -42.74 -2.14
CA SER A 39 2.29 -43.18 -1.63
C SER A 39 2.09 -44.68 -1.92
N THR A 40 2.51 -45.59 -1.04
CA THR A 40 2.03 -46.99 -1.05
C THR A 40 1.98 -47.63 0.36
N PRO A 41 1.12 -48.65 0.58
CA PRO A 41 0.65 -49.07 1.92
C PRO A 41 1.60 -50.00 2.70
N SER A 42 2.90 -50.04 2.37
CA SER A 42 3.89 -50.84 3.10
C SER A 42 4.56 -50.09 4.26
N ALA A 43 4.17 -48.83 4.51
CA ALA A 43 4.75 -47.94 5.51
C ALA A 43 4.35 -48.23 6.97
N ILE A 44 3.40 -49.13 7.23
CA ILE A 44 2.89 -49.38 8.59
C ILE A 44 3.80 -50.31 9.41
N VAL A 45 4.70 -51.08 8.79
CA VAL A 45 5.57 -52.04 9.50
C VAL A 45 6.98 -51.49 9.83
N ARG A 46 7.28 -50.21 9.50
CA ARG A 46 8.58 -49.57 9.81
C ARG A 46 8.55 -48.50 10.91
N ALA A 47 7.39 -48.20 11.48
CA ALA A 47 7.28 -47.27 12.60
C ALA A 47 7.80 -47.89 13.92
N GLU A 48 7.53 -49.18 14.15
CA GLU A 48 7.97 -49.87 15.37
C GLU A 48 9.51 -50.05 15.42
N GLU A 49 10.18 -50.37 14.32
CA GLU A 49 11.67 -50.43 14.27
C GLU A 49 12.33 -49.06 14.46
N TYR A 50 11.66 -47.96 14.10
CA TYR A 50 12.15 -46.60 14.31
C TYR A 50 11.95 -46.15 15.76
N ASP A 51 10.83 -46.49 16.38
CA ASP A 51 10.57 -46.21 17.79
C ASP A 51 11.44 -47.06 18.73
N ASP A 52 11.72 -48.32 18.37
CA ASP A 52 12.69 -49.18 19.06
C ASP A 52 14.12 -48.64 18.90
N TRP A 53 14.52 -48.16 17.72
CA TRP A 53 15.82 -47.50 17.53
C TRP A 53 15.94 -46.19 18.33
N LYS A 54 14.86 -45.42 18.44
CA LYS A 54 14.79 -44.22 19.29
C LYS A 54 14.92 -44.58 20.77
N ALA A 55 14.25 -45.64 21.21
CA ALA A 55 14.34 -46.14 22.59
C ALA A 55 15.75 -46.70 22.90
N GLU A 56 16.43 -47.33 21.94
CA GLU A 56 17.82 -47.79 22.08
C GLU A 56 18.83 -46.63 22.07
N TYR A 57 18.57 -45.56 21.30
CA TYR A 57 19.39 -44.33 21.31
C TYR A 57 19.24 -43.53 22.61
N VAL A 58 18.03 -43.46 23.18
CA VAL A 58 17.77 -42.84 24.48
C VAL A 58 18.36 -43.68 25.62
N ASN A 59 18.41 -45.01 25.51
CA ASN A 59 19.01 -45.87 26.53
C ASN A 59 20.55 -46.04 26.42
N SER A 60 21.16 -45.72 25.28
CA SER A 60 22.63 -45.79 25.09
C SER A 60 23.35 -44.45 25.27
N SER A 61 22.63 -43.35 25.47
CA SER A 61 23.16 -42.00 25.71
C SER A 61 23.46 -41.68 27.19
N ASN A 62 23.34 -42.66 28.10
CA ASN A 62 23.81 -42.53 29.50
C ASN A 62 25.33 -42.69 29.66
N ASN A 63 26.12 -42.53 28.60
CA ASN A 63 27.54 -42.21 28.66
C ASN A 63 27.76 -40.92 27.86
N GLU A 64 27.83 -39.79 28.55
CA GLU A 64 28.15 -38.48 27.98
C GLU A 64 29.44 -38.55 27.16
N VAL A 65 29.33 -38.49 25.84
CA VAL A 65 30.45 -38.10 24.99
C VAL A 65 30.50 -36.58 25.09
N SER A 66 31.42 -36.05 25.91
CA SER A 66 31.62 -34.60 26.03
C SER A 66 31.78 -33.96 24.64
N THR A 67 31.01 -32.90 24.38
CA THR A 67 31.10 -32.04 23.19
C THR A 67 32.33 -31.12 23.24
N TYR A 68 33.08 -31.15 24.35
CA TYR A 68 34.27 -30.36 24.60
C TYR A 68 35.52 -31.23 24.53
N SER A 69 36.57 -30.69 23.91
CA SER A 69 37.90 -31.30 23.92
C SER A 69 38.80 -30.53 24.89
N ILE A 70 39.44 -31.28 25.79
CA ILE A 70 40.36 -30.74 26.79
C ILE A 70 41.79 -31.11 26.39
N ASN A 71 42.69 -30.12 26.41
CA ASN A 71 44.11 -30.37 26.27
C ASN A 71 44.87 -29.78 27.46
N SER A 72 45.30 -30.66 28.35
CA SER A 72 46.05 -30.29 29.55
C SER A 72 47.50 -29.90 29.27
N ASN A 73 48.05 -30.15 28.07
CA ASN A 73 49.44 -29.78 27.76
C ASN A 73 49.58 -28.30 27.41
N ASP A 74 48.52 -27.69 26.86
CA ASP A 74 48.45 -26.27 26.55
C ASP A 74 47.33 -25.57 27.34
N ASN A 75 46.83 -26.21 28.40
CA ASN A 75 45.82 -25.67 29.32
C ASN A 75 44.61 -25.06 28.61
N SER A 76 44.03 -25.82 27.68
CA SER A 76 42.95 -25.34 26.83
C SER A 76 41.70 -26.20 26.86
N VAL A 77 40.59 -25.52 26.57
CA VAL A 77 39.27 -26.10 26.33
C VAL A 77 38.79 -25.60 24.97
N GLU A 78 38.25 -26.50 24.16
CA GLU A 78 37.67 -26.18 22.86
C GLU A 78 36.37 -26.92 22.60
N ASN A 79 35.54 -26.37 21.70
CA ASN A 79 34.42 -27.04 21.07
C ASN A 79 34.45 -26.81 19.55
N ASP A 80 33.33 -27.07 18.88
CA ASP A 80 33.20 -26.90 17.43
C ASP A 80 33.35 -25.43 16.97
N TYR A 81 33.20 -24.44 17.85
CA TYR A 81 33.17 -23.02 17.51
C TYR A 81 34.43 -22.26 17.96
N ILE A 82 34.85 -22.41 19.22
CA ILE A 82 35.92 -21.62 19.84
C ILE A 82 36.85 -22.47 20.72
N ARG A 83 38.03 -21.91 21.01
CA ARG A 83 39.03 -22.48 21.92
C ARG A 83 39.69 -21.42 22.78
N ILE A 84 39.67 -21.61 24.10
CA ILE A 84 40.32 -20.77 25.10
C ILE A 84 41.57 -21.46 25.67
N ILE A 85 42.65 -20.68 25.80
CA ILE A 85 43.89 -21.07 26.47
C ILE A 85 44.03 -20.18 27.72
N GLY A 86 44.00 -20.80 28.89
CA GLY A 86 44.03 -20.11 30.19
C GLY A 86 45.42 -19.99 30.81
N GLY A 87 45.56 -19.10 31.79
CA GLY A 87 46.80 -18.87 32.53
C GLY A 87 47.05 -17.41 32.88
N THR A 88 48.30 -17.06 33.22
CA THR A 88 48.72 -15.68 33.46
C THR A 88 48.41 -14.79 32.26
N ASN A 89 48.80 -15.26 31.07
CA ASN A 89 48.45 -14.61 29.81
C ASN A 89 47.49 -15.50 29.03
N PHE A 90 46.21 -15.15 29.01
CA PHE A 90 45.19 -15.93 28.32
C PHE A 90 45.00 -15.46 26.88
N THR A 91 44.46 -16.34 26.03
CA THR A 91 44.08 -16.02 24.65
C THR A 91 42.99 -16.97 24.16
N PHE A 92 42.14 -16.53 23.25
CA PHE A 92 41.22 -17.43 22.55
C PHE A 92 40.95 -16.97 21.12
N GLY A 93 40.41 -17.90 20.35
CA GLY A 93 40.02 -17.70 18.97
C GLY A 93 39.05 -18.79 18.53
N THR A 94 38.73 -18.81 17.26
CA THR A 94 37.80 -19.78 16.71
C THR A 94 38.50 -21.11 16.38
N THR A 95 37.71 -22.18 16.40
CA THR A 95 38.05 -23.47 15.78
C THR A 95 37.30 -23.54 14.46
N GLY A 96 36.02 -23.93 14.48
CA GLY A 96 35.12 -23.94 13.33
C GLY A 96 34.23 -22.69 13.18
N GLY A 97 34.43 -21.66 14.02
CA GLY A 97 33.84 -20.33 13.80
C GLY A 97 32.31 -20.31 13.74
N ASP A 98 31.75 -19.33 13.05
CA ASP A 98 30.33 -19.35 12.69
C ASP A 98 30.11 -20.36 11.55
N PRO A 99 29.25 -21.39 11.71
CA PRO A 99 29.01 -22.39 10.66
C PRO A 99 28.54 -21.82 9.31
N GLU A 100 28.00 -20.61 9.29
CA GLU A 100 27.55 -19.93 8.08
C GLU A 100 28.65 -19.09 7.42
N LEU A 101 29.82 -18.92 8.06
CA LEU A 101 30.91 -18.08 7.59
C LEU A 101 32.24 -18.82 7.61
N GLU A 102 32.63 -19.40 6.47
CA GLU A 102 33.94 -20.08 6.39
C GLU A 102 35.15 -19.16 6.65
N SER A 103 34.96 -17.83 6.53
CA SER A 103 36.02 -16.83 6.68
C SER A 103 36.54 -16.67 8.10
N ASP A 104 35.75 -17.01 9.12
CA ASP A 104 36.14 -16.87 10.51
C ASP A 104 36.68 -18.17 11.13
N ASN A 105 36.78 -19.25 10.36
CA ASN A 105 37.42 -20.50 10.79
C ASN A 105 38.88 -20.27 11.23
N TYR A 106 39.28 -20.88 12.35
CA TYR A 106 40.65 -20.84 12.88
C TYR A 106 41.26 -19.43 13.02
N SER A 107 40.42 -18.43 13.26
CA SER A 107 40.75 -17.01 13.37
C SER A 107 41.00 -16.56 14.80
N ARG A 108 41.73 -15.46 14.95
CA ARG A 108 42.03 -14.83 16.24
C ARG A 108 40.89 -13.93 16.70
N LEU A 109 40.59 -13.97 17.99
CA LEU A 109 39.73 -12.99 18.68
C LEU A 109 40.52 -12.20 19.74
N LEU A 110 41.60 -12.78 20.26
CA LEU A 110 42.66 -12.15 21.05
C LEU A 110 44.03 -12.41 20.42
N TYR A 111 44.98 -11.50 20.68
CA TYR A 111 46.35 -11.64 20.23
C TYR A 111 47.02 -12.90 20.81
N GLY A 112 47.80 -13.59 19.97
CA GLY A 112 48.62 -14.74 20.37
C GLY A 112 47.96 -16.12 20.24
N TYR A 113 46.66 -16.19 19.93
CA TYR A 113 45.99 -17.45 19.58
C TYR A 113 46.60 -18.09 18.31
N PRO A 114 46.80 -19.43 18.25
CA PRO A 114 46.39 -20.47 19.22
C PRO A 114 47.51 -20.93 20.17
N TYR A 115 48.49 -20.09 20.50
CA TYR A 115 49.63 -20.50 21.31
C TYR A 115 49.64 -19.84 22.69
N GLY A 116 49.98 -18.56 22.75
CA GLY A 116 50.13 -17.83 23.99
C GLY A 116 49.88 -16.36 23.76
N GLY A 117 49.07 -15.75 24.62
CA GLY A 117 48.61 -14.38 24.48
C GLY A 117 49.37 -13.38 25.33
N THR A 118 48.79 -12.19 25.35
CA THR A 118 49.24 -10.99 26.06
C THR A 118 48.08 -10.31 26.80
N SER A 119 46.89 -10.92 26.77
CA SER A 119 45.77 -10.55 27.64
C SER A 119 46.01 -11.09 29.05
N TYR A 120 45.79 -10.28 30.07
CA TYR A 120 45.99 -10.67 31.46
C TYR A 120 45.08 -9.89 32.40
N THR A 121 45.05 -10.33 33.67
CA THR A 121 44.27 -9.68 34.72
C THR A 121 45.20 -9.13 35.79
N THR A 122 44.90 -7.93 36.28
CA THR A 122 45.58 -7.31 37.42
C THR A 122 44.66 -7.29 38.63
N ILE A 123 45.19 -7.68 39.78
CA ILE A 123 44.54 -7.57 41.08
C ILE A 123 45.22 -6.46 41.85
N GLN A 124 44.46 -5.46 42.27
CA GLN A 124 44.96 -4.41 43.15
C GLN A 124 44.60 -4.74 44.60
N VAL A 125 45.58 -4.81 45.49
CA VAL A 125 45.38 -4.98 46.94
C VAL A 125 46.08 -3.83 47.66
N ASP A 126 45.32 -3.01 48.38
CA ASP A 126 45.82 -1.84 49.14
C ASP A 126 46.70 -0.89 48.31
N GLY A 127 46.31 -0.68 47.05
CA GLY A 127 47.04 0.18 46.10
C GLY A 127 48.26 -0.46 45.44
N VAL A 128 48.58 -1.73 45.75
CA VAL A 128 49.62 -2.51 45.07
C VAL A 128 49.01 -3.32 43.94
N ASN A 129 49.51 -3.11 42.72
CA ASN A 129 49.03 -3.79 41.51
C ASN A 129 49.86 -5.06 41.25
N THR A 130 49.19 -6.21 41.25
CA THR A 130 49.80 -7.52 41.01
C THR A 130 49.15 -8.18 39.80
N ILE A 131 49.96 -8.61 38.82
CA ILE A 131 49.45 -9.43 37.70
C ILE A 131 49.09 -10.81 38.25
N PHE A 132 47.88 -11.28 37.96
CA PHE A 132 47.39 -12.59 38.40
C PHE A 132 48.25 -13.72 37.83
N GLN A 133 48.88 -14.51 38.72
CA GLN A 133 49.79 -15.59 38.36
C GLN A 133 49.33 -16.88 39.04
N PRO A 134 48.44 -17.66 38.41
CA PRO A 134 47.80 -18.78 39.10
C PRO A 134 48.81 -19.82 39.58
N GLU A 135 48.82 -20.05 40.90
CA GLU A 135 49.57 -21.12 41.55
C GLU A 135 49.00 -22.49 41.18
N THR A 136 47.67 -22.56 41.00
CA THR A 136 46.98 -23.77 40.58
C THR A 136 46.10 -23.51 39.37
N MET A 137 46.06 -24.48 38.48
CA MET A 137 45.21 -24.47 37.30
C MET A 137 44.60 -25.85 37.09
N THR A 138 43.29 -25.89 36.91
CA THR A 138 42.53 -27.12 36.68
C THR A 138 41.65 -26.92 35.45
N VAL A 139 41.76 -27.83 34.47
CA VAL A 139 40.90 -27.86 33.30
C VAL A 139 39.87 -28.97 33.46
N ARG A 140 38.58 -28.65 33.30
CA ARG A 140 37.46 -29.60 33.41
C ARG A 140 36.37 -29.25 32.42
N ASP A 141 35.87 -30.23 31.69
CA ASP A 141 34.75 -30.10 30.75
C ASP A 141 34.86 -28.86 29.85
N ASN A 142 34.06 -27.82 30.14
CA ASN A 142 34.02 -26.54 29.44
C ASN A 142 34.77 -25.39 30.15
N SER A 143 35.52 -25.68 31.21
CA SER A 143 36.02 -24.72 32.20
C SER A 143 37.54 -24.83 32.45
N ILE A 144 38.19 -23.68 32.58
CA ILE A 144 39.54 -23.54 33.14
C ILE A 144 39.44 -22.75 34.44
N ILE A 145 39.83 -23.38 35.55
CA ILE A 145 39.80 -22.81 36.90
C ILE A 145 41.22 -22.51 37.34
N CYS A 146 41.49 -21.26 37.67
CA CYS A 146 42.81 -20.77 38.08
C CYS A 146 42.71 -20.20 39.49
N THR A 147 43.64 -20.52 40.39
CA THR A 147 43.68 -19.92 41.75
C THR A 147 45.08 -19.38 42.05
N ASP A 148 45.13 -18.19 42.66
CA ASP A 148 46.34 -17.49 43.11
C ASP A 148 46.12 -16.93 44.53
N THR A 149 47.20 -16.68 45.26
CA THR A 149 47.17 -16.11 46.62
C THR A 149 48.05 -14.86 46.70
N ILE A 150 47.45 -13.70 46.96
CA ILE A 150 48.14 -12.41 47.05
C ILE A 150 48.03 -11.89 48.49
N GLY A 151 49.04 -12.18 49.31
CA GLY A 151 48.99 -11.89 50.74
C GLY A 151 47.89 -12.70 51.42
N ASP A 152 46.92 -12.02 52.01
CA ASP A 152 45.76 -12.65 52.68
C ASP A 152 44.55 -12.83 51.73
N VAL A 153 44.68 -12.49 50.43
CA VAL A 153 43.61 -12.54 49.43
C VAL A 153 43.75 -13.77 48.53
N ILE A 154 42.71 -14.61 48.46
CA ILE A 154 42.62 -15.73 47.52
C ILE A 154 41.85 -15.29 46.29
N VAL A 155 42.44 -15.41 45.11
CA VAL A 155 41.83 -15.04 43.84
C VAL A 155 41.56 -16.29 43.02
N THR A 156 40.30 -16.51 42.65
CA THR A 156 39.88 -17.61 41.78
C THR A 156 39.35 -17.04 40.47
N ALA A 157 39.83 -17.54 39.33
CA ALA A 157 39.34 -17.20 38.00
C ALA A 157 38.71 -18.42 37.33
N TYR A 158 37.63 -18.19 36.59
CA TYR A 158 36.95 -19.17 35.76
C TYR A 158 36.91 -18.67 34.31
N PHE A 159 37.39 -19.50 33.39
CA PHE A 159 37.21 -19.31 31.96
C PHE A 159 36.32 -20.42 31.42
N ASN A 160 35.04 -20.13 31.21
CA ASN A 160 34.04 -21.12 30.82
C ASN A 160 33.57 -20.88 29.39
N ILE A 161 33.55 -21.89 28.54
CA ILE A 161 32.79 -21.83 27.29
C ILE A 161 31.30 -21.93 27.64
N VAL A 162 30.53 -20.92 27.23
CA VAL A 162 29.11 -20.78 27.57
C VAL A 162 28.28 -20.43 26.33
N ALA A 163 26.96 -20.62 26.43
CA ALA A 163 26.02 -20.17 25.42
C ALA A 163 26.04 -18.64 25.30
N ASN A 164 26.12 -18.17 24.07
CA ASN A 164 26.15 -16.77 23.72
C ASN A 164 24.74 -16.27 23.40
N GLN A 165 24.25 -15.30 24.18
CA GLN A 165 22.91 -14.73 24.06
C GLN A 165 22.63 -13.99 22.72
N TYR A 166 23.66 -13.75 21.91
CA TYR A 166 23.56 -13.06 20.62
C TYR A 166 23.72 -13.98 19.40
N THR A 167 24.08 -15.25 19.60
CA THR A 167 24.21 -16.25 18.51
C THR A 167 23.39 -17.52 18.78
N GLY A 168 23.01 -17.77 20.04
CA GLY A 168 22.37 -19.00 20.48
C GLY A 168 23.29 -20.23 20.54
N ARG A 169 24.61 -20.04 20.37
CA ARG A 169 25.62 -21.14 20.31
C ARG A 169 26.59 -21.04 21.48
N GLU A 170 27.31 -22.12 21.77
CA GLU A 170 28.40 -22.14 22.77
C GLU A 170 29.68 -21.49 22.23
N ASP A 171 29.59 -20.24 21.76
CA ASP A 171 30.68 -19.51 21.07
C ASP A 171 31.13 -18.25 21.83
N ALA A 172 30.93 -18.22 23.15
CA ALA A 172 31.45 -17.19 24.05
C ALA A 172 32.21 -17.77 25.24
N VAL A 173 33.20 -17.01 25.73
CA VAL A 173 33.93 -17.32 26.97
C VAL A 173 33.46 -16.40 28.08
N GLU A 174 33.05 -16.98 29.20
CA GLU A 174 32.88 -16.29 30.48
C GLU A 174 34.24 -16.06 31.12
N PHE A 175 34.55 -14.81 31.46
CA PHE A 175 35.69 -14.42 32.27
C PHE A 175 35.17 -13.98 33.64
N SER A 176 35.24 -14.87 34.63
CA SER A 176 34.77 -14.60 35.99
C SER A 176 35.93 -14.66 36.99
N TYR A 177 36.00 -13.68 37.89
CA TYR A 177 36.97 -13.66 38.98
C TYR A 177 36.27 -13.43 40.32
N SER A 178 36.78 -14.07 41.36
CA SER A 178 36.40 -13.83 42.76
C SER A 178 37.67 -13.65 43.59
N ALA A 179 37.77 -12.54 44.32
CA ALA A 179 38.87 -12.27 45.25
C ALA A 179 38.33 -12.20 46.68
N GLU A 180 38.63 -13.22 47.48
CA GLU A 180 38.19 -13.38 48.87
C GLU A 180 39.29 -12.91 49.82
N ASN A 181 38.94 -12.10 50.81
CA ASN A 181 39.86 -11.74 51.89
C ASN A 181 39.80 -12.78 53.01
N THR A 182 40.87 -13.56 53.19
CA THR A 182 40.95 -14.59 54.24
C THR A 182 41.64 -14.11 55.53
N GLY A 183 42.22 -12.90 55.50
CA GLY A 183 42.97 -12.30 56.60
C GLY A 183 42.09 -11.63 57.66
N ASP A 184 42.69 -11.32 58.82
CA ASP A 184 41.97 -10.65 59.93
C ASP A 184 41.84 -9.13 59.74
N LYS A 185 42.40 -8.56 58.68
CA LYS A 185 42.34 -7.13 58.35
C LYS A 185 41.50 -6.90 57.10
N GLU A 186 40.77 -5.79 57.07
CA GLU A 186 40.12 -5.31 55.85
C GLU A 186 41.17 -4.94 54.79
N HIS A 187 40.92 -5.31 53.54
CA HIS A 187 41.77 -5.01 52.39
C HIS A 187 40.98 -4.27 51.31
N SER A 188 41.61 -3.31 50.65
CA SER A 188 41.02 -2.66 49.47
C SER A 188 41.38 -3.45 48.21
N ILE A 189 40.40 -4.12 47.62
CA ILE A 189 40.62 -5.08 46.52
C ILE A 189 39.89 -4.63 45.26
N GLY A 190 40.60 -4.57 44.13
CA GLY A 190 40.04 -4.30 42.80
C GLY A 190 40.53 -5.28 41.74
N VAL A 191 39.77 -5.43 40.66
CA VAL A 191 40.10 -6.31 39.52
C VAL A 191 40.09 -5.53 38.21
N ARG A 192 41.12 -5.72 37.37
CA ARG A 192 41.18 -5.20 36.00
C ARG A 192 41.43 -6.36 35.03
N ILE A 193 40.53 -6.57 34.08
CA ILE A 193 40.71 -7.53 32.97
C ILE A 193 41.15 -6.74 31.73
N MET A 194 42.26 -7.13 31.11
CA MET A 194 42.74 -6.54 29.85
C MET A 194 42.67 -7.57 28.72
N PHE A 195 41.85 -7.26 27.72
CA PHE A 195 41.78 -7.98 26.45
C PHE A 195 42.71 -7.30 25.44
N ASP A 196 43.70 -8.01 24.95
CA ASP A 196 44.53 -7.62 23.81
C ASP A 196 43.88 -8.11 22.51
N THR A 197 43.23 -7.21 21.79
CA THR A 197 42.28 -7.56 20.73
C THR A 197 42.95 -7.63 19.37
N MET A 198 42.96 -8.82 18.78
CA MET A 198 43.42 -9.06 17.42
C MET A 198 42.37 -9.87 16.68
N LEU A 199 41.70 -9.26 15.70
CA LEU A 199 40.61 -9.88 14.95
C LEU A 199 41.15 -10.39 13.62
N GLY A 200 41.23 -11.72 13.49
CA GLY A 200 41.83 -12.38 12.33
C GLY A 200 43.32 -12.02 12.16
N SER A 201 43.60 -11.10 11.23
CA SER A 201 44.94 -10.56 10.97
C SER A 201 45.12 -9.10 11.39
N ASN A 202 44.05 -8.44 11.85
CA ASN A 202 44.08 -7.04 12.26
C ASN A 202 44.36 -6.91 13.75
N ASP A 203 45.58 -6.50 14.07
CA ASP A 203 46.07 -6.20 15.43
C ASP A 203 45.73 -4.77 15.89
N SER A 204 45.10 -3.99 15.01
CA SER A 204 44.50 -2.71 15.32
C SER A 204 42.99 -2.81 15.16
N ALA A 205 42.39 -3.80 15.83
CA ALA A 205 40.98 -4.10 15.71
C ALA A 205 40.14 -2.88 16.13
N PRO A 206 39.37 -2.27 15.21
CA PRO A 206 38.43 -1.21 15.56
C PRO A 206 37.22 -1.75 16.32
N PHE A 207 36.59 -0.88 17.10
CA PHE A 207 35.43 -1.23 17.90
C PHE A 207 34.16 -0.55 17.38
N ARG A 208 33.00 -1.13 17.70
CA ARG A 208 31.71 -0.43 17.71
C ARG A 208 31.08 -0.51 19.08
N VAL A 209 30.57 0.63 19.51
CA VAL A 209 30.02 0.80 20.86
C VAL A 209 28.61 1.39 20.72
N PRO A 210 27.56 0.70 21.20
CA PRO A 210 26.20 1.23 21.19
C PRO A 210 26.13 2.64 21.78
N GLY A 211 25.43 3.55 21.09
CA GLY A 211 25.31 4.97 21.48
C GLY A 211 26.52 5.85 21.14
N ILE A 212 27.65 5.28 20.70
CA ILE A 212 28.87 6.04 20.31
C ILE A 212 29.20 5.84 18.83
N GLY A 213 29.06 4.62 18.30
CA GLY A 213 29.44 4.28 16.93
C GLY A 213 30.85 3.68 16.83
N ASP A 214 31.54 4.00 15.74
CA ASP A 214 32.89 3.51 15.46
C ASP A 214 33.90 4.12 16.44
N VAL A 215 34.62 3.27 17.17
CA VAL A 215 35.65 3.67 18.15
C VAL A 215 37.01 3.15 17.68
N THR A 216 37.84 4.06 17.19
CA THR A 216 39.20 3.80 16.71
C THR A 216 40.29 4.51 17.52
N GLY A 217 39.88 5.37 18.46
CA GLY A 217 40.76 6.05 19.41
C GLY A 217 40.38 5.78 20.86
N GLU A 218 41.28 6.15 21.76
CA GLU A 218 41.16 5.85 23.18
C GLU A 218 39.90 6.50 23.74
N THR A 219 39.04 5.68 24.31
CA THR A 219 37.70 6.05 24.78
C THR A 219 37.47 5.46 26.16
N ASP A 220 37.12 6.32 27.11
CA ASP A 220 36.86 5.99 28.51
C ASP A 220 35.38 6.14 28.85
N LEU A 221 34.77 5.08 29.36
CA LEU A 221 33.36 5.04 29.74
C LEU A 221 33.22 4.66 31.22
N THR A 222 32.34 5.36 31.93
CA THR A 222 32.05 5.15 33.36
C THR A 222 30.55 5.31 33.63
N GLY A 223 30.03 4.63 34.66
CA GLY A 223 28.61 4.77 35.03
C GLY A 223 27.67 4.44 33.88
N ASP A 224 26.62 5.24 33.69
CA ASP A 224 25.58 5.00 32.68
C ASP A 224 26.10 5.08 31.23
N ALA A 225 27.29 5.64 31.00
CA ALA A 225 27.92 5.66 29.67
C ALA A 225 28.46 4.29 29.23
N ILE A 226 28.57 3.31 30.13
CA ILE A 226 28.98 1.95 29.80
C ILE A 226 27.79 1.22 29.16
N PRO A 227 27.89 0.76 27.90
CA PRO A 227 26.78 0.11 27.20
C PRO A 227 26.59 -1.34 27.66
N GLU A 228 25.58 -2.01 27.11
CA GLU A 228 25.31 -3.43 27.36
C GLU A 228 26.39 -4.35 26.79
N TYR A 229 26.93 -4.01 25.61
CA TYR A 229 27.97 -4.77 24.92
C TYR A 229 28.85 -3.85 24.07
N TRP A 230 29.95 -4.39 23.55
CA TRP A 230 30.80 -3.76 22.54
C TRP A 230 31.21 -4.81 21.50
N GLN A 231 31.52 -4.38 20.28
CA GLN A 231 31.95 -5.27 19.21
C GLN A 231 33.36 -4.90 18.73
N ALA A 232 34.16 -5.89 18.33
CA ALA A 232 35.40 -5.68 17.59
C ALA A 232 35.33 -6.36 16.22
N PHE A 233 36.02 -5.75 15.27
CA PHE A 233 36.01 -6.16 13.87
C PHE A 233 37.44 -6.29 13.36
N ASP A 234 37.66 -7.16 12.38
CA ASP A 234 38.87 -7.09 11.56
C ASP A 234 38.82 -5.91 10.57
N SER A 235 37.61 -5.52 10.13
CA SER A 235 37.34 -4.35 9.31
C SER A 235 35.95 -3.79 9.57
N LEU A 236 35.82 -2.47 9.78
CA LEU A 236 34.51 -1.83 9.94
C LEU A 236 33.67 -1.85 8.65
N THR A 237 34.32 -1.87 7.48
CA THR A 237 33.64 -1.76 6.18
C THR A 237 33.39 -3.11 5.52
N ASN A 238 34.25 -4.10 5.74
CA ASN A 238 34.07 -5.45 5.18
C ASN A 238 34.53 -6.50 6.21
N PRO A 239 33.75 -6.70 7.28
CA PRO A 239 34.16 -7.58 8.37
C PRO A 239 34.11 -9.06 7.97
N SER A 240 35.23 -9.75 8.11
CA SER A 240 35.34 -11.21 7.95
C SER A 240 35.34 -11.96 9.28
N VAL A 241 35.70 -11.28 10.39
CA VAL A 241 35.69 -11.80 11.76
C VAL A 241 35.13 -10.74 12.70
N ILE A 242 34.14 -11.11 13.51
CA ILE A 242 33.47 -10.21 14.43
C ILE A 242 33.39 -10.85 15.81
N SER A 243 33.82 -10.12 16.82
CA SER A 243 33.65 -10.51 18.22
C SER A 243 32.78 -9.52 18.97
N GLN A 244 32.24 -9.96 20.10
CA GLN A 244 31.42 -9.15 20.98
C GLN A 244 31.72 -9.43 22.44
N GLY A 245 31.90 -8.36 23.22
CA GLY A 245 32.02 -8.41 24.67
C GLY A 245 30.78 -7.88 25.37
N THR A 246 30.27 -8.60 26.36
CA THR A 246 29.09 -8.23 27.16
C THR A 246 29.53 -7.56 28.46
N LEU A 247 29.03 -6.34 28.71
CA LEU A 247 29.38 -5.49 29.84
C LEU A 247 28.25 -5.37 30.87
N ARG A 248 26.99 -5.52 30.46
CA ARG A 248 25.82 -5.54 31.34
C ARG A 248 24.88 -6.69 30.97
N ALA A 249 24.46 -7.44 31.97
CA ALA A 249 23.34 -8.37 31.97
C ALA A 249 22.93 -8.60 33.44
N GLU A 250 21.73 -9.07 33.75
CA GLU A 250 21.28 -9.14 35.15
C GLU A 250 22.16 -9.98 36.08
N ASN A 251 22.85 -11.00 35.57
CA ASN A 251 23.77 -11.84 36.35
C ASN A 251 25.23 -11.37 36.28
N ILE A 252 25.47 -10.14 35.81
CA ILE A 252 26.80 -9.55 35.66
C ILE A 252 26.87 -8.24 36.44
N THR A 253 27.77 -8.18 37.43
CA THR A 253 28.18 -6.90 38.01
C THR A 253 28.91 -6.11 36.92
N ALA A 254 28.28 -5.06 36.41
CA ALA A 254 28.89 -4.18 35.41
C ALA A 254 30.25 -3.64 35.91
N PRO A 255 31.25 -3.49 35.03
CA PRO A 255 32.48 -2.82 35.40
C PRO A 255 32.19 -1.36 35.79
N ASP A 256 32.95 -0.83 36.73
CA ASP A 256 32.86 0.59 37.14
C ASP A 256 33.43 1.51 36.05
N ARG A 257 34.31 0.99 35.17
CA ARG A 257 34.90 1.68 34.02
C ARG A 257 35.26 0.72 32.89
N VAL A 258 35.10 1.15 31.65
CA VAL A 258 35.55 0.46 30.43
C VAL A 258 36.41 1.40 29.62
N ARG A 259 37.58 0.92 29.17
CA ARG A 259 38.48 1.69 28.31
C ARG A 259 38.83 0.92 27.05
N PHE A 260 38.46 1.48 25.90
CA PHE A 260 38.96 1.07 24.58
C PHE A 260 40.25 1.82 24.32
N THR A 261 41.35 1.12 24.04
CA THR A 261 42.67 1.68 24.28
C THR A 261 43.80 1.06 23.47
N ASN A 262 45.02 1.59 23.60
CA ASN A 262 46.22 0.96 23.07
C ASN A 262 46.82 -0.09 24.05
N TRP A 263 47.05 -1.32 23.58
CA TRP A 263 47.64 -2.43 24.34
C TRP A 263 48.99 -2.06 24.94
N ARG A 264 49.90 -1.43 24.20
CA ARG A 264 51.24 -1.08 24.71
C ARG A 264 51.16 -0.20 25.95
N MET A 265 50.23 0.74 25.97
CA MET A 265 49.98 1.60 27.14
C MET A 265 49.32 0.81 28.27
N ALA A 266 48.26 0.07 27.97
CA ALA A 266 47.58 -0.81 28.93
C ALA A 266 48.50 -1.87 29.56
N ASN A 267 49.51 -2.33 28.83
CA ASN A 267 50.49 -3.29 29.29
C ASN A 267 51.60 -2.64 30.13
N SER A 268 52.02 -1.42 29.76
CA SER A 268 53.08 -0.69 30.49
C SER A 268 52.61 -0.21 31.88
N TYR A 269 51.31 -0.01 32.06
CA TYR A 269 50.71 0.44 33.31
C TYR A 269 49.67 -0.58 33.79
N SER A 270 50.00 -1.35 34.82
CA SER A 270 49.19 -2.48 35.29
C SER A 270 47.81 -2.12 35.84
N TRP A 271 47.52 -0.83 36.09
CA TRP A 271 46.18 -0.38 36.51
C TRP A 271 45.64 0.74 35.61
N ASP A 272 46.15 1.95 35.79
CA ASP A 272 45.65 3.13 35.07
C ASP A 272 46.79 4.02 34.55
N TYR A 273 46.49 4.78 33.50
CA TYR A 273 47.35 5.78 32.89
C TYR A 273 46.50 6.93 32.29
N SER A 274 47.15 8.05 32.01
CA SER A 274 46.55 9.20 31.32
C SER A 274 47.03 9.32 29.88
N SER A 275 46.12 9.60 28.97
CA SER A 275 46.37 9.87 27.55
C SER A 275 45.54 11.05 27.07
N ALA A 276 45.87 11.60 25.90
CA ALA A 276 45.02 12.59 25.26
C ALA A 276 43.76 11.91 24.71
N ALA A 277 42.57 12.48 24.98
CA ALA A 277 41.31 11.95 24.49
C ALA A 277 41.33 11.75 22.97
N GLY A 278 40.89 10.57 22.50
CA GLY A 278 40.87 10.23 21.08
C GLY A 278 42.24 9.86 20.47
N SER A 279 43.27 9.62 21.29
CA SER A 279 44.55 9.06 20.80
C SER A 279 44.29 7.75 20.04
N TYR A 280 44.90 7.54 18.87
CA TYR A 280 44.60 6.34 18.08
C TYR A 280 44.93 5.05 18.83
N ASN A 281 44.03 4.05 18.80
CA ASN A 281 44.20 2.82 19.55
C ASN A 281 45.39 1.98 19.06
N GLY A 282 45.76 2.04 17.78
CA GLY A 282 46.87 1.24 17.24
C GLY A 282 46.69 -0.23 17.59
N ASP A 283 47.74 -0.88 18.08
CA ASP A 283 47.72 -2.18 18.77
C ASP A 283 46.65 -2.16 19.88
N SER A 284 45.45 -2.71 19.61
CA SER A 284 44.24 -2.33 20.34
C SER A 284 43.93 -3.25 21.52
N ALA A 285 43.37 -2.68 22.58
CA ALA A 285 42.99 -3.41 23.78
C ALA A 285 41.71 -2.86 24.41
N VAL A 286 41.03 -3.69 25.19
CA VAL A 286 39.90 -3.30 26.03
C VAL A 286 40.20 -3.62 27.49
N CYS A 287 40.14 -2.61 28.35
CA CYS A 287 40.32 -2.76 29.79
C CYS A 287 38.99 -2.59 30.52
N LEU A 288 38.63 -3.59 31.34
CA LEU A 288 37.45 -3.57 32.19
C LEU A 288 37.90 -3.46 33.65
N TYR A 289 37.28 -2.55 34.40
CA TYR A 289 37.69 -2.23 35.77
C TYR A 289 36.55 -2.44 36.76
N TRP A 290 36.81 -3.22 37.79
CA TRP A 290 36.06 -3.20 39.05
C TRP A 290 36.95 -2.54 40.09
N ASN A 291 36.58 -1.32 40.45
CA ASN A 291 37.40 -0.43 41.26
C ASN A 291 37.63 -1.01 42.66
N PRO A 292 38.74 -0.64 43.32
CA PRO A 292 39.06 -1.15 44.65
C PRO A 292 37.97 -0.84 45.66
N LYS A 293 37.46 -1.87 46.34
CA LYS A 293 36.47 -1.76 47.43
C LYS A 293 37.05 -2.37 48.71
N ALA A 294 36.64 -1.83 49.85
CA ALA A 294 37.03 -2.38 51.15
C ALA A 294 36.30 -3.71 51.40
N ILE A 295 37.05 -4.80 51.57
CA ILE A 295 36.55 -6.17 51.71
C ILE A 295 36.95 -6.69 53.09
N ALA A 296 35.96 -7.05 53.91
CA ALA A 296 36.19 -7.60 55.25
C ALA A 296 36.57 -9.09 55.18
N LYS A 297 36.97 -9.66 56.33
CA LYS A 297 37.34 -11.08 56.43
C LYS A 297 36.17 -11.99 56.02
N GLY A 298 36.43 -12.89 55.08
CA GLY A 298 35.47 -13.85 54.52
C GLY A 298 34.55 -13.25 53.45
N ASP A 299 34.66 -11.94 53.18
CA ASP A 299 33.94 -11.30 52.09
C ASP A 299 34.75 -11.39 50.78
N THR A 300 34.04 -11.24 49.67
CA THR A 300 34.58 -11.43 48.33
C THR A 300 34.12 -10.33 47.40
N ILE A 301 35.02 -9.84 46.54
CA ILE A 301 34.65 -9.10 45.33
C ILE A 301 34.61 -10.06 44.16
N SER A 302 33.49 -10.07 43.42
CA SER A 302 33.33 -10.90 42.22
C SER A 302 33.03 -10.03 41.01
N CYS A 303 33.67 -10.34 39.89
CA CYS A 303 33.41 -9.72 38.59
C CYS A 303 33.25 -10.76 37.50
N ARG A 304 32.46 -10.42 36.48
CA ARG A 304 32.15 -11.30 35.36
C ARG A 304 32.02 -10.48 34.08
N THR A 305 32.42 -11.05 32.95
CA THR A 305 32.18 -10.52 31.61
C THR A 305 32.15 -11.68 30.62
N TYR A 306 31.52 -11.50 29.47
CA TYR A 306 31.56 -12.48 28.38
C TYR A 306 32.28 -11.88 27.18
N TYR A 307 33.05 -12.67 26.44
CA TYR A 307 33.66 -12.25 25.17
C TYR A 307 33.69 -13.44 24.20
N GLY A 308 33.18 -13.27 22.98
CA GLY A 308 32.90 -14.36 22.04
C GLY A 308 32.65 -13.91 20.60
N LEU A 309 32.17 -14.81 19.75
CA LEU A 309 31.72 -14.48 18.39
C LEU A 309 30.47 -13.59 18.40
N ALA A 310 30.27 -12.84 17.31
CA ALA A 310 29.05 -12.07 17.09
C ALA A 310 28.36 -12.51 15.81
N SER A 311 27.02 -12.54 15.80
CA SER A 311 26.22 -12.75 14.58
C SER A 311 25.49 -11.48 14.18
N MET A 312 25.48 -11.18 12.87
CA MET A 312 24.70 -10.08 12.30
C MET A 312 24.11 -10.50 10.95
N GLN A 313 22.86 -10.14 10.73
CA GLN A 313 22.20 -10.26 9.43
C GLN A 313 22.72 -9.14 8.53
N ARG A 314 22.99 -9.42 7.25
CA ARG A 314 23.69 -8.48 6.36
C ARG A 314 23.13 -8.53 4.94
N ASP A 315 22.95 -7.36 4.35
CA ASP A 315 22.71 -7.19 2.91
C ASP A 315 23.72 -6.18 2.34
N ASN A 316 24.75 -6.69 1.66
CA ASN A 316 25.86 -5.91 1.09
C ASN A 316 25.65 -5.54 -0.39
N ARG A 317 24.43 -5.61 -0.93
CA ARG A 317 24.16 -5.17 -2.32
C ARG A 317 24.30 -3.63 -2.44
N PRO A 318 25.07 -3.07 -3.39
CA PRO A 318 25.08 -1.62 -3.60
C PRO A 318 23.67 -1.09 -3.99
N PRO A 319 23.34 0.18 -3.70
CA PRO A 319 24.23 1.22 -3.15
C PRO A 319 24.37 1.18 -1.62
N LEU A 320 23.38 0.72 -0.86
CA LEU A 320 23.41 0.73 0.62
C LEU A 320 23.77 -0.64 1.20
N ALA A 321 24.91 -0.79 1.87
CA ALA A 321 25.17 -1.95 2.73
C ALA A 321 24.42 -1.80 4.06
N VAL A 322 23.66 -2.82 4.46
CA VAL A 322 22.88 -2.81 5.70
C VAL A 322 23.24 -4.01 6.57
N ALA A 323 23.39 -3.81 7.87
CA ALA A 323 23.55 -4.88 8.84
C ALA A 323 22.64 -4.70 10.06
N LEU A 324 22.13 -5.81 10.60
CA LEU A 324 21.24 -5.85 11.76
C LEU A 324 21.83 -6.75 12.86
N SER A 325 21.91 -6.21 14.07
CA SER A 325 22.37 -6.89 15.28
C SER A 325 21.38 -6.71 16.43
N GLY A 326 21.30 -7.71 17.31
CA GLY A 326 20.44 -7.68 18.50
C GLY A 326 20.43 -9.02 19.22
N THR A 327 19.92 -9.03 20.44
CA THR A 327 19.74 -10.22 21.28
C THR A 327 18.89 -11.27 20.56
N THR A 328 19.31 -12.54 20.61
CA THR A 328 18.58 -13.66 19.97
C THR A 328 17.82 -14.51 20.97
N LYS A 329 18.04 -14.31 22.26
CA LYS A 329 17.34 -15.02 23.34
C LYS A 329 17.27 -14.17 24.61
N LEU A 330 16.10 -14.11 25.23
CA LEU A 330 15.93 -13.57 26.58
C LEU A 330 16.12 -14.69 27.61
N GLU A 331 16.50 -14.32 28.83
CA GLU A 331 16.53 -15.23 29.98
C GLU A 331 15.44 -14.85 30.98
N VAL A 332 14.92 -15.84 31.71
CA VAL A 332 14.04 -15.58 32.86
C VAL A 332 14.89 -15.50 34.12
N THR A 333 14.73 -14.41 34.85
CA THR A 333 15.43 -14.11 36.10
C THR A 333 14.40 -13.68 37.15
N LYS A 334 14.87 -13.26 38.34
CA LYS A 334 14.01 -12.79 39.42
C LYS A 334 14.42 -11.41 39.89
N ASP A 335 13.45 -10.53 40.09
CA ASP A 335 13.68 -9.22 40.70
C ASP A 335 13.85 -9.32 42.23
N ASP A 336 14.10 -8.18 42.89
CA ASP A 336 14.24 -8.08 44.35
C ASP A 336 12.99 -8.56 45.12
N SER A 337 11.82 -8.60 44.47
CA SER A 337 10.56 -9.12 45.04
C SER A 337 10.40 -10.63 44.84
N GLY A 338 11.25 -11.25 44.05
CA GLY A 338 11.21 -12.66 43.68
C GLY A 338 10.31 -12.97 42.49
N ALA A 339 9.75 -11.96 41.82
CA ALA A 339 8.92 -12.08 40.63
C ALA A 339 9.78 -12.39 39.40
N GLU A 340 9.27 -13.22 38.49
CA GLU A 340 10.00 -13.55 37.27
C GLU A 340 9.99 -12.37 36.29
N ILE A 341 11.17 -11.98 35.81
CA ILE A 341 11.37 -10.91 34.83
C ILE A 341 12.24 -11.43 33.68
N TYR A 342 12.23 -10.71 32.54
CA TYR A 342 13.14 -11.02 31.43
C TYR A 342 14.43 -10.22 31.55
N SER A 343 15.54 -10.87 31.22
CA SER A 343 16.86 -10.25 31.13
C SER A 343 17.55 -10.60 29.81
N PRO A 344 18.07 -9.60 29.06
CA PRO A 344 17.85 -8.17 29.23
C PRO A 344 16.43 -7.76 28.76
N ASN A 345 15.73 -6.93 29.54
CA ASN A 345 14.46 -6.31 29.13
C ASN A 345 14.39 -4.87 29.65
N PRO A 346 14.50 -3.83 28.80
CA PRO A 346 14.58 -3.89 27.35
C PRO A 346 15.95 -4.36 26.82
N PHE A 347 15.94 -5.07 25.70
CA PHE A 347 17.12 -5.50 24.95
C PHE A 347 17.45 -4.53 23.81
N SER A 348 18.71 -4.56 23.35
CA SER A 348 19.17 -3.65 22.29
C SER A 348 18.99 -4.26 20.90
N VAL A 349 18.43 -3.48 19.96
CA VAL A 349 18.43 -3.75 18.51
C VAL A 349 19.22 -2.65 17.83
N THR A 350 20.14 -2.97 16.91
CA THR A 350 20.98 -1.98 16.23
C THR A 350 21.08 -2.27 14.74
N ALA A 351 20.77 -1.26 13.94
CA ALA A 351 20.94 -1.26 12.49
C ALA A 351 22.13 -0.38 12.08
N TYR A 352 22.80 -0.82 11.03
CA TYR A 352 23.98 -0.20 10.45
C TYR A 352 23.76 0.02 8.97
N VAL A 353 23.98 1.24 8.46
CA VAL A 353 23.77 1.59 7.04
C VAL A 353 24.96 2.37 6.50
N GLN A 354 25.52 1.91 5.37
CA GLN A 354 26.60 2.61 4.67
C GLN A 354 26.34 2.66 3.17
N ASN A 355 26.63 3.79 2.52
CA ASN A 355 26.64 3.85 1.06
C ASN A 355 27.97 3.34 0.50
N ILE A 356 27.93 2.15 -0.09
CA ILE A 356 29.03 1.46 -0.80
C ILE A 356 28.91 1.59 -2.33
N GLY A 357 27.92 2.34 -2.83
CA GLY A 357 27.70 2.62 -4.24
C GLY A 357 28.52 3.81 -4.75
N ASN A 358 28.22 4.22 -5.99
CA ASN A 358 28.90 5.35 -6.65
C ASN A 358 28.09 6.66 -6.66
N GLY A 359 26.84 6.64 -6.20
CA GLY A 359 25.93 7.80 -6.15
C GLY A 359 25.27 7.96 -4.79
N THR A 360 24.91 9.18 -4.44
CA THR A 360 24.25 9.54 -3.17
C THR A 360 22.92 8.81 -3.01
N ALA A 361 22.66 8.26 -1.82
CA ALA A 361 21.34 7.73 -1.48
C ALA A 361 20.51 8.87 -0.87
N HIS A 362 19.43 9.29 -1.53
CA HIS A 362 18.67 10.47 -1.14
C HIS A 362 17.55 10.15 -0.15
N ASN A 363 17.36 11.03 0.84
CA ASN A 363 16.26 10.97 1.80
C ASN A 363 16.11 9.59 2.45
N SER A 364 17.23 9.03 2.92
CA SER A 364 17.24 7.67 3.45
C SER A 364 16.55 7.60 4.83
N SER A 365 15.85 6.50 5.10
CA SER A 365 15.18 6.24 6.38
C SER A 365 15.31 4.79 6.81
N ILE A 366 15.20 4.53 8.11
CA ILE A 366 15.17 3.18 8.70
C ILE A 366 13.89 3.00 9.52
N GLN A 367 13.18 1.90 9.30
CA GLN A 367 12.01 1.49 10.06
C GLN A 367 12.29 0.20 10.82
N LEU A 368 12.00 0.15 12.13
CA LEU A 368 11.97 -1.09 12.92
C LEU A 368 10.54 -1.64 12.95
N VAL A 369 10.35 -2.87 12.49
CA VAL A 369 9.06 -3.57 12.51
C VAL A 369 9.11 -4.68 13.55
N LEU A 370 8.27 -4.58 14.57
CA LEU A 370 8.18 -5.54 15.66
C LEU A 370 6.90 -6.39 15.54
N PRO A 371 6.96 -7.69 15.84
CA PRO A 371 5.78 -8.55 16.00
C PRO A 371 5.10 -8.30 17.35
N ASP A 372 3.86 -8.80 17.50
CA ASP A 372 3.10 -8.67 18.74
C ASP A 372 3.87 -9.18 19.96
N GLY A 373 3.70 -8.50 21.10
CA GLY A 373 4.41 -8.77 22.34
C GLY A 373 5.87 -8.29 22.39
N LEU A 374 6.34 -7.54 21.38
CA LEU A 374 7.58 -6.76 21.41
C LEU A 374 7.26 -5.27 21.17
N HIS A 375 7.83 -4.38 21.98
CA HIS A 375 7.54 -2.94 21.94
C HIS A 375 8.82 -2.10 21.96
N ILE A 376 8.81 -0.95 21.29
CA ILE A 376 9.93 0.01 21.39
C ILE A 376 9.84 0.73 22.74
N ALA A 377 10.77 0.41 23.64
CA ALA A 377 10.92 1.08 24.93
C ALA A 377 11.70 2.40 24.82
N GLU A 378 12.66 2.49 23.90
CA GLU A 378 13.43 3.70 23.59
C GLU A 378 13.83 3.74 22.11
N GLY A 379 13.69 4.91 21.49
CA GLY A 379 13.90 5.13 20.06
C GLY A 379 12.60 5.40 19.30
N GLU A 380 12.70 5.80 18.04
CA GLU A 380 11.57 6.06 17.16
C GLU A 380 11.42 4.89 16.17
N GLU A 381 10.20 4.43 15.90
CA GLU A 381 9.95 3.35 14.94
C GLU A 381 10.54 3.66 13.55
N ASN A 382 10.35 4.90 13.09
CA ASN A 382 10.80 5.40 11.81
C ASN A 382 11.82 6.52 12.02
N VAL A 383 13.08 6.29 11.64
CA VAL A 383 14.18 7.25 11.80
C VAL A 383 14.65 7.73 10.44
N SER A 384 14.56 9.04 10.18
CA SER A 384 15.17 9.65 9.00
C SER A 384 16.69 9.81 9.22
N ILE A 385 17.48 9.32 8.26
CA ILE A 385 18.95 9.44 8.27
C ILE A 385 19.48 10.33 7.13
N GLY A 386 18.58 10.93 6.35
CA GLY A 386 18.88 11.93 5.32
C GLY A 386 19.69 11.38 4.15
N ASP A 387 20.42 12.26 3.46
CA ASP A 387 21.26 11.87 2.34
C ASP A 387 22.55 11.17 2.81
N ILE A 388 22.89 10.06 2.16
CA ILE A 388 24.11 9.28 2.46
C ILE A 388 25.02 9.30 1.24
N GLU A 389 26.12 10.03 1.33
CA GLU A 389 27.11 10.15 0.26
C GLU A 389 27.94 8.86 0.06
N PRO A 390 28.38 8.56 -1.17
CA PRO A 390 29.31 7.45 -1.43
C PRO A 390 30.55 7.50 -0.55
N GLY A 391 30.89 6.39 0.10
CA GLY A 391 32.08 6.29 0.95
C GLY A 391 31.99 7.08 2.26
N SER A 392 30.81 7.58 2.63
CA SER A 392 30.59 8.18 3.95
C SER A 392 30.84 7.16 5.07
N ALA A 393 31.08 7.67 6.27
CA ALA A 393 31.04 6.84 7.47
C ALA A 393 29.66 6.16 7.58
N GLN A 394 29.67 4.93 8.10
CA GLN A 394 28.45 4.16 8.34
C GLN A 394 27.59 4.87 9.39
N ARG A 395 26.27 4.93 9.17
CA ARG A 395 25.27 5.41 10.14
C ARG A 395 24.82 4.24 11.01
N GLN A 396 24.62 4.50 12.30
CA GLN A 396 24.12 3.52 13.27
C GLN A 396 22.87 4.06 13.94
N ILE A 397 21.81 3.25 13.98
CA ILE A 397 20.59 3.51 14.75
C ILE A 397 20.39 2.35 15.73
N SER A 398 20.08 2.68 16.99
CA SER A 398 19.87 1.70 18.06
C SER A 398 18.54 1.96 18.76
N TRP A 399 17.81 0.88 19.05
CA TRP A 399 16.56 0.88 19.80
C TRP A 399 16.71 0.06 21.08
N LYS A 400 15.94 0.42 22.10
CA LYS A 400 15.63 -0.47 23.22
C LYS A 400 14.26 -1.07 22.97
N VAL A 401 14.18 -2.39 22.92
CA VAL A 401 12.96 -3.16 22.67
C VAL A 401 12.62 -3.95 23.93
N SER A 402 11.38 -3.86 24.40
CA SER A 402 10.88 -4.65 25.52
C SER A 402 10.02 -5.81 25.05
N ALA A 403 10.11 -6.95 25.73
CA ALA A 403 9.21 -8.08 25.55
C ALA A 403 8.18 -8.17 26.68
N ASP A 404 6.94 -8.49 26.31
CA ASP A 404 5.86 -8.75 27.27
C ASP A 404 6.06 -10.10 27.97
N PRO A 405 5.62 -10.25 29.24
CA PRO A 405 5.61 -11.53 29.93
C PRO A 405 4.98 -12.63 29.08
N CYS A 406 5.74 -13.70 28.83
CA CYS A 406 5.28 -14.84 28.04
C CYS A 406 5.28 -16.10 28.92
N TYR A 407 4.13 -16.77 28.99
CA TYR A 407 3.94 -17.97 29.80
C TYR A 407 4.11 -19.27 28.98
N THR A 408 4.41 -19.13 27.69
CA THR A 408 4.78 -20.19 26.76
C THR A 408 6.07 -19.79 26.04
N ALA A 409 6.96 -20.74 25.76
CA ALA A 409 8.19 -20.39 25.06
C ALA A 409 7.88 -20.10 23.58
N GLU A 410 8.30 -18.93 23.10
CA GLU A 410 7.99 -18.45 21.74
C GLU A 410 9.25 -18.00 21.00
N LYS A 411 9.21 -18.06 19.67
CA LYS A 411 10.21 -17.42 18.80
C LYS A 411 9.51 -16.34 17.98
N LYS A 412 10.00 -15.11 18.05
CA LYS A 412 9.44 -13.96 17.34
C LYS A 412 10.44 -13.41 16.34
N THR A 413 9.97 -13.01 15.17
CA THR A 413 10.79 -12.40 14.11
C THR A 413 10.51 -10.90 14.05
N TYR A 414 11.52 -10.07 14.21
CA TYR A 414 11.46 -8.63 13.93
C TYR A 414 12.28 -8.30 12.69
N SER A 415 12.00 -7.15 12.07
CA SER A 415 12.73 -6.73 10.87
C SER A 415 13.10 -5.26 10.90
N VAL A 416 14.12 -4.91 10.11
CA VAL A 416 14.50 -3.53 9.83
C VAL A 416 14.39 -3.29 8.34
N ILE A 417 13.68 -2.24 7.96
CA ILE A 417 13.49 -1.80 6.58
C ILE A 417 14.30 -0.52 6.36
N VAL A 418 15.20 -0.52 5.39
CA VAL A 418 15.98 0.66 4.98
C VAL A 418 15.50 1.11 3.61
N LYS A 419 15.15 2.39 3.49
CA LYS A 419 14.62 3.01 2.27
C LYS A 419 15.48 4.21 1.86
N ALA A 420 15.53 4.51 0.56
CA ALA A 420 15.97 5.80 0.02
C ALA A 420 15.27 6.06 -1.32
N ASP A 421 15.02 7.33 -1.68
CA ASP A 421 14.18 7.70 -2.83
C ASP A 421 14.66 7.13 -4.18
N ASN A 422 15.96 6.87 -4.30
CA ASN A 422 16.62 6.47 -5.55
C ASN A 422 17.25 5.07 -5.49
N THR A 423 16.85 4.22 -4.54
CA THR A 423 17.31 2.83 -4.43
C THR A 423 16.17 1.91 -4.00
N GLU A 424 16.30 0.62 -4.30
CA GLU A 424 15.39 -0.40 -3.75
C GLU A 424 15.50 -0.49 -2.22
N ASP A 425 14.35 -0.75 -1.58
CA ASP A 425 14.24 -1.03 -0.16
C ASP A 425 15.00 -2.30 0.23
N LYS A 426 15.56 -2.31 1.43
CA LYS A 426 16.22 -3.47 2.02
C LYS A 426 15.54 -3.88 3.30
N VAL A 427 15.20 -5.17 3.41
CA VAL A 427 14.60 -5.76 4.60
C VAL A 427 15.56 -6.78 5.18
N LEU A 428 15.94 -6.60 6.44
CA LEU A 428 16.70 -7.58 7.21
C LEU A 428 15.84 -8.07 8.36
N GLU A 429 15.73 -9.39 8.51
CA GLU A 429 14.94 -10.02 9.57
C GLU A 429 15.84 -10.69 10.60
N ARG A 430 15.43 -10.69 11.86
CA ARG A 430 16.12 -11.39 12.95
C ARG A 430 15.13 -11.99 13.92
N GLN A 431 15.48 -13.14 14.48
CA GLN A 431 14.65 -13.86 15.45
C GLN A 431 15.14 -13.65 16.88
N ILE A 432 14.18 -13.63 17.81
CA ILE A 432 14.42 -13.66 19.26
C ILE A 432 13.59 -14.78 19.91
N GLU A 433 14.23 -15.56 20.77
CA GLU A 433 13.59 -16.57 21.61
C GLU A 433 13.18 -15.95 22.96
N ILE A 434 11.89 -16.05 23.28
CA ILE A 434 11.29 -15.54 24.51
C ILE A 434 10.89 -16.77 25.36
N PRO A 435 11.58 -17.06 26.47
CA PRO A 435 11.28 -18.22 27.31
C PRO A 435 9.98 -18.04 28.11
N ALA A 436 9.36 -19.15 28.50
CA ALA A 436 8.19 -19.14 29.38
C ALA A 436 8.57 -18.75 30.82
N MET A 437 7.79 -17.86 31.43
CA MET A 437 7.78 -17.61 32.87
C MET A 437 6.94 -18.67 33.62
N LYS A 438 7.30 -19.01 34.86
CA LYS A 438 6.54 -19.85 35.78
C LYS A 438 5.22 -19.18 36.16
N GLY A 439 4.20 -20.03 36.28
CA GLY A 439 2.78 -19.67 36.22
C GLY A 439 2.30 -18.58 37.18
N SER A 440 1.20 -17.95 36.76
CA SER A 440 0.45 -16.94 37.49
C SER A 440 0.24 -17.26 38.97
N SER A 441 0.16 -16.21 39.80
CA SER A 441 -0.19 -16.30 41.22
C SER A 441 -1.69 -16.42 41.48
N ILE A 442 -2.51 -16.12 40.47
CA ILE A 442 -3.98 -16.13 40.54
C ILE A 442 -4.58 -16.84 39.32
N GLU A 443 -5.72 -17.50 39.49
CA GLU A 443 -6.57 -17.98 38.40
C GLU A 443 -7.94 -17.30 38.48
N LEU A 444 -8.43 -16.77 37.35
CA LEU A 444 -9.81 -16.33 37.19
C LEU A 444 -10.65 -17.40 36.50
N GLN A 445 -11.81 -17.69 37.07
CA GLN A 445 -12.83 -18.52 36.44
C GLN A 445 -14.15 -17.74 36.27
N LEU A 446 -14.84 -17.96 35.16
CA LEU A 446 -16.05 -17.23 34.76
C LEU A 446 -17.18 -18.22 34.40
N ASP A 447 -18.39 -17.97 34.89
CA ASP A 447 -19.63 -18.66 34.46
C ASP A 447 -20.28 -17.88 33.31
N ARG A 448 -19.86 -18.23 32.09
CA ARG A 448 -20.33 -17.57 30.85
C ARG A 448 -21.79 -17.86 30.52
N SER A 449 -22.40 -18.89 31.11
CA SER A 449 -23.81 -19.21 30.85
C SER A 449 -24.78 -18.12 31.33
N THR A 450 -24.28 -17.19 32.15
CA THR A 450 -25.05 -16.06 32.68
C THR A 450 -24.94 -14.77 31.86
N ILE A 451 -24.05 -14.76 30.86
CA ILE A 451 -23.78 -13.60 30.01
C ILE A 451 -24.57 -13.76 28.71
N THR A 452 -25.56 -12.89 28.48
CA THR A 452 -26.41 -12.92 27.28
C THR A 452 -26.72 -11.52 26.80
N ASP A 453 -26.97 -11.35 25.50
CA ASP A 453 -27.44 -10.07 24.98
C ASP A 453 -28.77 -9.67 25.63
N GLY A 454 -28.91 -8.42 26.03
CA GLY A 454 -30.08 -7.97 26.78
C GLY A 454 -29.94 -6.53 27.22
N SER A 455 -30.79 -6.08 28.15
CA SER A 455 -30.67 -4.75 28.74
C SER A 455 -29.74 -4.71 29.97
N ASN A 456 -29.18 -5.87 30.35
CA ASN A 456 -28.23 -6.03 31.43
C ASN A 456 -27.28 -7.20 31.14
N ILE A 457 -26.03 -7.08 31.59
CA ILE A 457 -25.06 -8.19 31.69
C ILE A 457 -25.05 -8.69 33.13
N ASN A 458 -25.14 -10.00 33.34
CA ASN A 458 -24.87 -10.62 34.64
C ASN A 458 -23.50 -11.31 34.59
N LEU A 459 -22.61 -10.95 35.52
CA LEU A 459 -21.26 -11.49 35.62
C LEU A 459 -21.12 -12.31 36.89
N LYS A 460 -20.61 -13.53 36.74
CA LYS A 460 -20.31 -14.47 37.81
C LYS A 460 -18.90 -15.00 37.65
N PHE A 461 -17.97 -14.50 38.45
CA PHE A 461 -16.56 -14.89 38.39
C PHE A 461 -16.00 -15.23 39.78
N ARG A 462 -14.93 -16.01 39.81
CA ARG A 462 -14.14 -16.27 41.02
C ARG A 462 -12.64 -16.13 40.75
N LEU A 463 -11.91 -15.71 41.77
CA LEU A 463 -10.45 -15.63 41.78
C LEU A 463 -9.91 -16.68 42.75
N ILE A 464 -8.95 -17.48 42.31
CA ILE A 464 -8.33 -18.57 43.08
C ILE A 464 -6.85 -18.25 43.26
N ASN A 465 -6.35 -18.24 44.50
CA ASN A 465 -4.92 -18.13 44.74
C ASN A 465 -4.24 -19.47 44.43
N ILE A 466 -3.47 -19.53 43.35
CA ILE A 466 -2.74 -20.72 42.92
C ILE A 466 -1.25 -20.65 43.27
N SER A 467 -0.83 -19.60 43.98
CA SER A 467 0.54 -19.44 44.50
C SER A 467 0.71 -20.07 45.90
N ASP A 468 1.95 -20.16 46.34
CA ASP A 468 2.32 -20.63 47.68
C ASP A 468 2.25 -19.53 48.76
N THR A 469 1.83 -18.31 48.40
CA THR A 469 1.82 -17.15 49.31
C THR A 469 0.45 -16.46 49.37
N PRO A 470 0.03 -15.89 50.52
CA PRO A 470 -1.23 -15.15 50.60
C PRO A 470 -1.23 -13.86 49.77
N ILE A 471 -2.34 -13.57 49.07
CA ILE A 471 -2.52 -12.39 48.21
C ILE A 471 -3.62 -11.50 48.79
N ALA A 472 -3.38 -10.19 48.94
CA ALA A 472 -4.41 -9.27 49.43
C ALA A 472 -5.43 -8.94 48.33
N LEU A 473 -6.73 -8.97 48.65
CA LEU A 473 -7.80 -8.77 47.66
C LEU A 473 -7.73 -7.40 47.00
N ASN A 474 -7.44 -6.34 47.76
CA ASN A 474 -7.27 -4.99 47.24
C ASN A 474 -6.10 -4.82 46.24
N GLN A 475 -5.24 -5.84 46.10
CA GLN A 475 -4.19 -5.83 45.08
C GLN A 475 -4.69 -6.31 43.72
N LEU A 476 -5.85 -6.95 43.63
CA LEU A 476 -6.37 -7.60 42.42
C LEU A 476 -7.38 -6.71 41.70
N HIS A 477 -7.18 -6.55 40.39
CA HIS A 477 -8.05 -5.75 39.52
C HIS A 477 -8.48 -6.55 38.27
N PRO A 478 -9.55 -7.37 38.36
CA PRO A 478 -10.12 -8.02 37.18
C PRO A 478 -10.69 -7.01 36.20
N ARG A 479 -10.51 -7.24 34.89
CA ARG A 479 -11.07 -6.39 33.82
C ARG A 479 -11.93 -7.20 32.86
N TYR A 480 -13.14 -6.70 32.59
CA TYR A 480 -14.06 -7.23 31.58
C TYR A 480 -14.09 -6.28 30.38
N TYR A 481 -13.53 -6.71 29.25
CA TYR A 481 -13.44 -5.96 28.00
C TYR A 481 -14.67 -6.25 27.13
N TYR A 482 -15.27 -5.19 26.61
CA TYR A 482 -16.56 -5.23 25.92
C TYR A 482 -16.63 -4.14 24.85
N ILE A 483 -17.56 -4.29 23.91
CA ILE A 483 -17.89 -3.21 22.98
C ILE A 483 -18.97 -2.35 23.63
N ASP A 484 -18.68 -1.09 23.89
CA ASP A 484 -19.69 -0.19 24.41
C ASP A 484 -20.59 0.32 23.27
N GLU A 485 -21.75 -0.33 23.06
CA GLU A 485 -22.73 0.09 22.05
C GLU A 485 -23.43 1.41 22.40
N SER A 486 -23.20 1.94 23.60
CA SER A 486 -23.81 3.18 24.08
C SER A 486 -22.78 3.98 24.89
N PRO A 487 -21.71 4.51 24.26
CA PRO A 487 -20.58 5.11 24.96
C PRO A 487 -20.97 6.31 25.83
N ASP A 488 -21.98 7.07 25.39
CA ASP A 488 -22.52 8.24 26.10
C ASP A 488 -23.54 7.89 27.21
N ALA A 489 -23.97 6.63 27.29
CA ALA A 489 -24.88 6.18 28.34
C ALA A 489 -24.10 5.86 29.63
N GLU A 490 -24.56 6.44 30.74
CA GLU A 490 -24.07 6.12 32.09
C GLU A 490 -24.28 4.64 32.40
N LYS A 491 -23.28 3.99 33.00
CA LYS A 491 -23.30 2.56 33.36
C LYS A 491 -23.62 2.41 34.86
N GLN A 492 -24.58 1.55 35.18
CA GLN A 492 -24.98 1.25 36.56
C GLN A 492 -24.46 -0.12 36.96
N PHE A 493 -23.86 -0.22 38.15
CA PHE A 493 -23.29 -1.44 38.73
C PHE A 493 -24.05 -1.89 39.98
N ASN A 494 -24.43 -3.16 40.01
CA ASN A 494 -25.12 -3.78 41.14
C ASN A 494 -24.36 -5.03 41.59
N SER A 495 -23.72 -4.99 42.75
CA SER A 495 -23.07 -6.16 43.38
C SER A 495 -24.12 -6.98 44.15
N TYR A 496 -24.39 -8.21 43.73
CA TYR A 496 -25.40 -9.07 44.35
C TYR A 496 -24.84 -9.89 45.51
N CYS A 497 -23.64 -10.48 45.36
CA CYS A 497 -22.93 -11.13 46.46
C CYS A 497 -21.42 -11.24 46.22
N VAL A 498 -20.65 -11.21 47.32
CA VAL A 498 -19.20 -11.46 47.37
C VAL A 498 -18.91 -12.42 48.52
N ASN A 499 -18.31 -13.58 48.23
CA ASN A 499 -18.06 -14.65 49.22
C ASN A 499 -16.61 -15.11 49.16
N MET A 500 -16.01 -15.48 50.30
CA MET A 500 -14.63 -15.99 50.38
C MET A 500 -14.57 -17.28 51.21
N ASP A 501 -13.66 -18.19 50.86
CA ASP A 501 -13.55 -19.55 51.43
C ASP A 501 -12.91 -19.59 52.85
N LYS A 502 -13.48 -18.84 53.80
CA LYS A 502 -13.51 -19.15 55.27
C LYS A 502 -14.86 -19.87 55.53
N PRO A 503 -15.22 -20.47 56.69
CA PRO A 503 -16.55 -21.09 56.82
C PRO A 503 -17.66 -20.09 56.42
N TYR A 504 -18.17 -20.27 55.19
CA TYR A 504 -18.76 -19.25 54.29
C TYR A 504 -19.22 -17.97 54.99
N GLU A 505 -18.37 -16.94 55.03
CA GLU A 505 -18.72 -15.63 55.57
C GLU A 505 -19.04 -14.68 54.40
N TYR A 506 -20.24 -14.11 54.43
CA TYR A 506 -20.65 -13.10 53.45
C TYR A 506 -19.84 -11.83 53.68
N LEU A 507 -19.08 -11.41 52.67
CA LEU A 507 -18.48 -10.07 52.69
C LEU A 507 -19.58 -9.05 52.36
N PRO A 508 -19.56 -7.85 52.96
CA PRO A 508 -20.50 -6.78 52.63
C PRO A 508 -20.52 -6.49 51.12
N GLY A 509 -21.70 -6.24 50.53
CA GLY A 509 -21.83 -6.04 49.07
C GLY A 509 -21.00 -4.88 48.50
N ASN A 510 -20.62 -3.89 49.33
CA ASN A 510 -19.72 -2.79 48.97
C ASN A 510 -18.21 -3.18 48.94
N THR A 511 -17.89 -4.45 49.13
CA THR A 511 -16.52 -4.98 49.06
C THR A 511 -15.97 -4.92 47.63
N VAL A 512 -16.82 -4.88 46.61
CA VAL A 512 -16.41 -4.72 45.20
C VAL A 512 -17.02 -3.46 44.63
N SER A 513 -16.24 -2.72 43.87
CA SER A 513 -16.66 -1.57 43.08
C SER A 513 -16.24 -1.75 41.62
N MET A 514 -16.88 -1.02 40.71
CA MET A 514 -16.63 -1.08 39.27
C MET A 514 -16.43 0.31 38.70
N THR A 515 -15.42 0.47 37.85
CA THR A 515 -15.18 1.68 37.07
C THR A 515 -15.17 1.35 35.58
N LYS A 516 -15.76 2.20 34.74
CA LYS A 516 -15.69 2.09 33.28
C LYS A 516 -14.45 2.85 32.78
N HIS A 517 -13.71 2.23 31.87
CA HIS A 517 -12.61 2.85 31.13
C HIS A 517 -12.85 2.73 29.63
N ILE A 518 -12.58 3.82 28.91
CA ILE A 518 -12.61 3.85 27.44
C ILE A 518 -11.20 3.53 26.95
N LEU A 519 -11.08 2.71 25.92
CA LEU A 519 -9.78 2.39 25.32
C LEU A 519 -9.35 3.52 24.37
N ASP A 520 -8.07 3.92 24.45
CA ASP A 520 -7.50 4.99 23.62
C ASP A 520 -7.22 4.56 22.17
N ALA A 521 -7.28 3.25 21.92
CA ALA A 521 -7.13 2.62 20.61
C ALA A 521 -8.22 1.56 20.43
N GLN A 522 -8.44 1.11 19.19
CA GLN A 522 -9.40 0.04 18.90
C GLN A 522 -8.76 -1.32 19.16
N TYR A 523 -9.55 -2.22 19.73
CA TYR A 523 -9.17 -3.58 20.03
C TYR A 523 -10.20 -4.54 19.48
N THR A 524 -9.77 -5.75 19.12
CA THR A 524 -10.71 -6.78 18.63
C THR A 524 -11.76 -7.04 19.70
N ASN A 525 -13.03 -6.86 19.36
CA ASN A 525 -14.18 -7.10 20.25
C ASN A 525 -14.16 -6.26 21.56
N ALA A 526 -13.48 -5.11 21.56
CA ALA A 526 -13.47 -4.22 22.73
C ALA A 526 -13.25 -2.74 22.37
N THR A 527 -14.09 -1.86 22.93
CA THR A 527 -13.90 -0.39 22.90
C THR A 527 -13.81 0.21 24.30
N ALA A 528 -14.16 -0.57 25.32
CA ALA A 528 -14.12 -0.20 26.72
C ALA A 528 -13.85 -1.44 27.58
N TYR A 529 -13.56 -1.20 28.87
CA TYR A 529 -13.57 -2.27 29.87
C TYR A 529 -14.16 -1.80 31.20
N PHE A 530 -14.72 -2.75 31.94
CA PHE A 530 -15.07 -2.59 33.35
C PHE A 530 -13.90 -3.09 34.20
N GLU A 531 -13.36 -2.24 35.07
CA GLU A 531 -12.37 -2.61 36.07
C GLU A 531 -13.05 -2.84 37.42
N PHE A 532 -12.85 -4.01 38.01
CA PHE A 532 -13.36 -4.36 39.33
C PHE A 532 -12.27 -4.16 40.38
N ALA A 533 -12.57 -3.40 41.44
CA ALA A 533 -11.66 -3.18 42.56
C ALA A 533 -12.25 -3.71 43.87
N PHE A 534 -11.43 -4.42 44.64
CA PHE A 534 -11.81 -4.91 45.97
C PHE A 534 -11.43 -3.90 47.06
N ASN A 535 -12.42 -3.44 47.83
CA ASN A 535 -12.28 -2.46 48.91
C ASN A 535 -11.89 -3.11 50.26
N SER A 536 -11.23 -4.27 50.24
CA SER A 536 -10.86 -5.07 51.43
C SER A 536 -9.40 -5.53 51.34
N ASP A 537 -8.67 -5.44 52.45
CA ASP A 537 -7.28 -5.91 52.58
C ASP A 537 -7.19 -7.38 53.07
N GLU A 538 -8.33 -8.08 53.17
CA GLU A 538 -8.37 -9.51 53.45
C GLU A 538 -7.48 -10.29 52.46
N LYS A 539 -6.81 -11.32 52.98
CA LYS A 539 -5.82 -12.09 52.22
C LYS A 539 -6.35 -13.46 51.82
N LEU A 540 -6.41 -13.68 50.51
CA LEU A 540 -6.70 -14.97 49.90
C LEU A 540 -5.50 -15.91 50.15
N GLN A 541 -5.68 -16.95 50.97
CA GLN A 541 -4.61 -17.93 51.25
C GLN A 541 -4.36 -18.85 50.04
N PRO A 542 -3.20 -19.53 49.95
CA PRO A 542 -2.95 -20.55 48.94
C PRO A 542 -4.10 -21.57 48.83
N GLY A 543 -4.64 -21.74 47.62
CA GLY A 543 -5.78 -22.60 47.31
C GLY A 543 -7.17 -22.05 47.65
N GLN A 544 -7.30 -20.88 48.28
CA GLN A 544 -8.60 -20.26 48.56
C GLN A 544 -9.15 -19.49 47.37
N GLU A 545 -10.48 -19.34 47.34
CA GLU A 545 -11.20 -18.56 46.33
C GLU A 545 -12.05 -17.43 46.93
N VAL A 546 -12.22 -16.37 46.14
CA VAL A 546 -13.23 -15.33 46.32
C VAL A 546 -14.17 -15.33 45.11
N TYR A 547 -15.47 -15.34 45.37
CA TYR A 547 -16.55 -15.38 44.38
C TYR A 547 -17.24 -14.02 44.31
N VAL A 548 -17.60 -13.58 43.10
CA VAL A 548 -18.34 -12.34 42.83
C VAL A 548 -19.51 -12.62 41.87
N ASN A 549 -20.69 -12.11 42.21
CA ASN A 549 -21.87 -12.08 41.34
C ASN A 549 -22.41 -10.64 41.24
N ALA A 550 -22.47 -10.09 40.03
CA ALA A 550 -22.86 -8.72 39.79
C ALA A 550 -23.68 -8.54 38.51
N GLY A 551 -24.40 -7.42 38.42
CA GLY A 551 -25.16 -6.99 37.25
C GLY A 551 -24.76 -5.60 36.79
N ILE A 552 -24.70 -5.40 35.47
CA ILE A 552 -24.34 -4.13 34.84
C ILE A 552 -25.40 -3.77 33.79
N ASN A 553 -25.86 -2.53 33.76
CA ASN A 553 -26.82 -2.04 32.77
C ASN A 553 -26.55 -0.58 32.37
N ASN A 554 -27.01 -0.18 31.19
CA ASN A 554 -27.10 1.23 30.80
C ASN A 554 -28.20 1.91 31.65
N ALA A 555 -28.01 3.18 32.03
CA ALA A 555 -29.02 3.95 32.77
C ALA A 555 -30.35 4.10 31.99
N SER A 556 -30.26 4.11 30.65
CA SER A 556 -31.40 4.10 29.72
C SER A 556 -32.03 2.71 29.52
N TRP A 557 -31.41 1.64 30.05
CA TRP A 557 -31.71 0.25 29.72
C TRP A 557 -31.57 -0.08 28.22
N SER A 558 -30.77 0.70 27.47
CA SER A 558 -30.41 0.32 26.10
C SER A 558 -29.72 -1.04 26.08
N ARG A 559 -29.94 -1.78 24.98
CA ARG A 559 -29.43 -3.12 24.77
C ARG A 559 -27.90 -3.12 24.80
N ILE A 560 -27.34 -4.18 25.37
CA ILE A 560 -25.91 -4.52 25.41
C ILE A 560 -25.75 -5.86 24.68
N VAL A 561 -24.75 -5.97 23.80
CA VAL A 561 -24.59 -7.14 22.93
C VAL A 561 -23.40 -7.97 23.38
N ALA A 562 -23.58 -8.71 24.48
CA ALA A 562 -22.50 -9.53 25.02
C ALA A 562 -21.89 -10.56 24.05
N SER A 563 -22.61 -10.94 22.99
CA SER A 563 -22.09 -11.83 21.94
C SER A 563 -21.01 -11.22 21.04
N ASN A 564 -20.67 -9.94 21.21
CA ASN A 564 -19.52 -9.29 20.55
C ASN A 564 -18.41 -8.89 21.55
N ASP A 565 -18.57 -9.17 22.85
CA ASP A 565 -17.65 -8.73 23.90
C ASP A 565 -16.45 -9.67 23.99
N TYR A 566 -15.22 -9.13 23.92
CA TYR A 566 -13.98 -9.90 24.07
C TYR A 566 -14.02 -10.82 25.29
N SER A 567 -14.44 -10.30 26.44
CA SER A 567 -14.47 -11.09 27.68
C SER A 567 -15.62 -12.11 27.75
N ALA A 568 -16.64 -12.02 26.88
CA ALA A 568 -17.67 -13.05 26.76
C ALA A 568 -17.30 -14.14 25.73
N VAL A 569 -16.80 -13.71 24.56
CA VAL A 569 -16.55 -14.60 23.41
C VAL A 569 -15.21 -15.31 23.54
N GLY A 570 -14.15 -14.56 23.88
CA GLY A 570 -12.80 -15.08 24.07
C GLY A 570 -12.29 -15.89 22.88
N ASP A 571 -12.17 -17.20 23.05
CA ASP A 571 -11.74 -18.18 22.03
C ASP A 571 -12.90 -18.82 21.24
N ASP A 572 -14.09 -18.23 21.30
CA ASP A 572 -15.34 -18.73 20.71
C ASP A 572 -15.79 -20.11 21.24
N SER A 573 -15.21 -20.60 22.34
CA SER A 573 -15.65 -21.85 22.96
C SER A 573 -17.13 -21.74 23.39
N PRO A 574 -17.95 -22.78 23.23
CA PRO A 574 -19.34 -22.75 23.69
C PRO A 574 -19.46 -22.47 25.19
N ALA A 575 -20.43 -21.63 25.59
CA ALA A 575 -20.70 -21.38 27.00
C ALA A 575 -21.24 -22.65 27.67
N ALA A 576 -20.47 -23.22 28.60
CA ALA A 576 -20.91 -24.32 29.44
C ALA A 576 -21.56 -23.81 30.73
N PRO A 577 -22.59 -24.48 31.27
CA PRO A 577 -23.20 -24.11 32.54
C PRO A 577 -22.32 -24.56 33.72
N ASP A 578 -21.23 -23.85 33.99
CA ASP A 578 -20.42 -23.87 35.22
C ASP A 578 -19.28 -22.83 35.16
N TYR A 579 -18.52 -22.69 36.24
CA TYR A 579 -17.24 -21.96 36.27
C TYR A 579 -16.17 -22.67 35.42
N VAL A 580 -15.60 -21.93 34.47
CA VAL A 580 -14.45 -22.38 33.67
C VAL A 580 -13.28 -21.42 33.81
N SER A 581 -12.05 -21.94 33.80
CA SER A 581 -10.84 -21.12 33.69
C SER A 581 -10.94 -20.25 32.45
N TRP A 582 -10.95 -18.92 32.63
CA TRP A 582 -11.27 -17.99 31.56
C TRP A 582 -10.21 -16.90 31.47
N LYS A 583 -9.39 -16.99 30.42
CA LYS A 583 -8.25 -16.08 30.23
C LYS A 583 -8.65 -14.73 29.65
N TYR A 584 -9.83 -14.62 29.03
CA TYR A 584 -10.27 -13.41 28.33
C TYR A 584 -10.93 -12.36 29.26
N MET A 585 -10.90 -12.60 30.57
CA MET A 585 -11.19 -11.61 31.60
C MET A 585 -9.95 -11.51 32.49
N PRO A 586 -8.92 -10.73 32.08
CA PRO A 586 -7.63 -10.73 32.75
C PRO A 586 -7.68 -10.03 34.13
N VAL A 587 -6.69 -10.34 34.97
CA VAL A 587 -6.52 -9.77 36.31
C VAL A 587 -5.21 -9.01 36.37
N TYR A 588 -5.25 -7.79 36.87
CA TYR A 588 -4.09 -6.92 37.06
C TYR A 588 -3.73 -6.79 38.54
N SER A 589 -2.49 -6.39 38.80
CA SER A 589 -2.03 -6.03 40.14
C SER A 589 -2.12 -4.52 40.35
N SER A 590 -2.36 -4.07 41.58
CA SER A 590 -2.25 -2.64 41.93
C SER A 590 -0.86 -2.05 41.66
N SER A 591 0.18 -2.90 41.58
CA SER A 591 1.55 -2.49 41.26
C SER A 591 1.80 -2.30 39.77
N ASP A 592 0.99 -2.93 38.91
CA ASP A 592 1.12 -2.86 37.45
C ASP A 592 -0.25 -2.92 36.78
N ALA A 593 -0.71 -1.75 36.32
CA ALA A 593 -1.98 -1.59 35.63
C ALA A 593 -1.88 -1.84 34.11
N LYS A 594 -0.68 -2.06 33.58
CA LYS A 594 -0.40 -2.24 32.15
C LYS A 594 -0.35 -3.72 31.76
N MET A 595 0.19 -4.58 32.64
CA MET A 595 0.34 -6.00 32.36
C MET A 595 -0.53 -6.87 33.26
N PRO A 596 -1.31 -7.82 32.71
CA PRO A 596 -2.10 -8.72 33.53
C PRO A 596 -1.21 -9.75 34.23
N ILE A 597 -1.47 -9.97 35.52
CA ILE A 597 -0.87 -11.06 36.28
C ILE A 597 -1.55 -12.41 35.97
N TRP A 598 -2.77 -12.39 35.38
CA TRP A 598 -3.48 -13.55 34.85
C TRP A 598 -4.33 -13.17 33.64
N GLY A 599 -4.39 -14.05 32.63
CA GLY A 599 -5.23 -13.88 31.46
C GLY A 599 -4.63 -12.97 30.39
N ASN A 600 -5.40 -12.77 29.32
CA ASN A 600 -5.00 -12.04 28.12
C ASN A 600 -5.86 -10.77 28.03
N ALA A 601 -5.22 -9.63 27.82
CA ALA A 601 -5.90 -8.42 27.36
C ALA A 601 -6.20 -8.55 25.86
N PRO A 602 -7.24 -7.87 25.33
CA PRO A 602 -7.46 -7.85 23.89
C PRO A 602 -6.28 -7.21 23.17
N GLU A 603 -6.02 -7.65 21.94
CA GLU A 603 -4.98 -7.09 21.07
C GLU A 603 -5.52 -5.91 20.26
N PRO A 604 -4.70 -4.88 20.00
CA PRO A 604 -5.09 -3.76 19.14
C PRO A 604 -5.54 -4.28 17.77
N ASP A 605 -6.71 -3.84 17.31
CA ASP A 605 -7.18 -4.17 15.98
C ASP A 605 -6.50 -3.25 14.95
N THR A 606 -5.53 -3.78 14.22
CA THR A 606 -4.81 -3.05 13.18
C THR A 606 -5.63 -2.85 11.90
N THR A 607 -6.79 -3.49 11.78
CA THR A 607 -7.68 -3.38 10.61
C THR A 607 -8.72 -2.28 10.75
N GLY A 608 -8.94 -1.80 11.98
CA GLY A 608 -9.91 -0.79 12.36
C GLY A 608 -11.37 -1.27 12.27
N MET A 609 -12.21 -0.89 13.23
CA MET A 609 -13.66 -1.00 13.09
C MET A 609 -14.09 -0.23 11.86
N LYS A 610 -14.96 -0.85 11.05
CA LYS A 610 -15.44 -0.27 9.81
C LYS A 610 -16.89 0.13 10.01
N PRO A 611 -17.28 1.33 9.58
CA PRO A 611 -18.67 1.72 9.70
C PRO A 611 -19.49 0.87 8.74
N ASP A 612 -20.68 0.51 9.17
CA ASP A 612 -21.58 -0.35 8.42
C ASP A 612 -22.98 0.25 8.49
N LEU A 613 -23.55 0.55 7.33
CA LEU A 613 -24.88 1.11 7.18
C LEU A 613 -25.71 0.18 6.32
N LEU A 614 -26.84 -0.27 6.87
CA LEU A 614 -27.88 -0.92 6.10
C LEU A 614 -28.82 0.16 5.54
N VAL A 615 -28.86 0.29 4.22
CA VAL A 615 -29.76 1.20 3.50
C VAL A 615 -30.84 0.38 2.82
N GLU A 616 -32.10 0.67 3.13
CA GLU A 616 -33.27 -0.07 2.64
C GLU A 616 -34.27 0.87 1.96
N LEU A 617 -34.97 0.38 0.95
CA LEU A 617 -36.04 1.06 0.22
C LEU A 617 -37.27 0.15 0.17
N ASP A 618 -38.47 0.70 0.38
CA ASP A 618 -39.73 0.00 0.10
C ASP A 618 -40.18 0.31 -1.34
N PRO A 619 -39.91 -0.58 -2.32
CA PRO A 619 -40.30 -0.34 -3.71
C PRO A 619 -41.82 -0.31 -3.90
N SER A 620 -42.61 -0.91 -3.01
CA SER A 620 -44.07 -0.91 -3.13
C SER A 620 -44.69 0.43 -2.74
N ALA A 621 -43.98 1.23 -1.94
CA ALA A 621 -44.38 2.58 -1.56
C ALA A 621 -44.02 3.65 -2.61
N VAL A 622 -43.09 3.35 -3.53
CA VAL A 622 -42.70 4.27 -4.61
C VAL A 622 -43.73 4.18 -5.74
N GLY A 623 -44.74 5.05 -5.72
CA GLY A 623 -45.62 5.24 -6.87
C GLY A 623 -44.96 6.13 -7.93
N GLY A 624 -45.14 5.86 -9.23
CA GLY A 624 -44.68 6.77 -10.30
C GLY A 624 -45.81 7.64 -10.90
N LYS A 625 -47.05 7.45 -10.46
CA LYS A 625 -48.22 8.14 -11.02
C LYS A 625 -48.41 9.51 -10.38
N GLY A 626 -48.09 10.57 -11.11
CA GLY A 626 -48.19 11.97 -10.69
C GLY A 626 -47.15 12.46 -9.67
N TYR A 627 -46.65 11.61 -8.78
CA TYR A 627 -45.61 11.91 -7.79
C TYR A 627 -44.90 10.62 -7.35
N MET A 628 -43.67 10.74 -6.83
CA MET A 628 -42.91 9.66 -6.20
C MET A 628 -42.93 9.75 -4.69
N ASN A 629 -43.09 8.61 -4.02
CA ASN A 629 -43.03 8.48 -2.56
C ASN A 629 -41.83 7.61 -2.18
N LEU A 630 -40.71 8.26 -1.88
CA LEU A 630 -39.50 7.59 -1.44
C LEU A 630 -39.66 7.21 0.04
N ASN A 631 -39.57 5.91 0.32
CA ASN A 631 -39.65 5.37 1.68
C ASN A 631 -38.37 4.58 1.96
N ILE A 632 -37.43 5.25 2.62
CA ILE A 632 -36.05 4.78 2.80
C ILE A 632 -35.79 4.62 4.30
N ARG A 633 -35.15 3.52 4.69
CA ARG A 633 -34.61 3.34 6.04
C ARG A 633 -33.09 3.29 5.99
N ILE A 634 -32.45 3.96 6.94
CA ILE A 634 -31.02 3.87 7.15
C ILE A 634 -30.80 3.41 8.59
N THR A 635 -30.15 2.27 8.74
CA THR A 635 -29.83 1.66 10.04
C THR A 635 -28.32 1.59 10.20
N ASN A 636 -27.82 2.04 11.35
CA ASN A 636 -26.43 1.78 11.71
C ASN A 636 -26.27 0.31 12.10
N ASN A 637 -25.67 -0.46 11.21
CA ASN A 637 -25.39 -1.88 11.38
C ASN A 637 -23.97 -2.10 11.92
N GLY A 638 -23.16 -1.04 11.99
CA GLY A 638 -21.80 -1.03 12.50
C GLY A 638 -21.69 -0.51 13.92
N LEU A 639 -20.54 -0.78 14.53
CA LEU A 639 -20.26 -0.42 15.92
C LEU A 639 -19.78 1.04 16.06
N LEU A 640 -19.50 1.69 14.94
CA LEU A 640 -19.07 3.09 14.91
C LEU A 640 -20.27 4.02 14.86
N PRO A 641 -20.35 5.02 15.75
CA PRO A 641 -21.43 6.01 15.73
C PRO A 641 -21.39 6.87 14.47
N ILE A 642 -22.56 7.19 13.91
CA ILE A 642 -22.71 8.01 12.71
C ILE A 642 -23.39 9.33 13.08
N ASP A 643 -22.71 10.45 12.79
CA ASP A 643 -23.25 11.79 13.07
C ASP A 643 -24.17 12.24 11.94
N LEU A 644 -25.48 12.29 12.22
CA LEU A 644 -26.49 12.74 11.26
C LEU A 644 -26.26 14.18 10.80
N GLY A 645 -25.68 15.04 11.65
CA GLY A 645 -25.37 16.43 11.30
C GLY A 645 -24.30 16.58 10.22
N GLN A 646 -23.61 15.49 9.87
CA GLN A 646 -22.62 15.41 8.80
C GLN A 646 -23.05 14.45 7.67
N THR A 647 -24.30 13.98 7.68
CA THR A 647 -24.82 13.02 6.70
C THR A 647 -25.60 13.72 5.57
N GLU A 648 -25.29 13.37 4.32
CA GLU A 648 -26.10 13.66 3.13
C GLU A 648 -26.55 12.37 2.44
N ILE A 649 -27.85 12.22 2.23
CA ILE A 649 -28.45 11.05 1.56
C ILE A 649 -28.93 11.45 0.17
N LYS A 650 -28.62 10.65 -0.85
CA LYS A 650 -28.93 10.93 -2.26
C LYS A 650 -29.68 9.79 -2.92
N TYR A 651 -30.84 10.12 -3.49
CA TYR A 651 -31.64 9.25 -4.36
C TYR A 651 -31.61 9.79 -5.79
N TYR A 652 -30.97 9.08 -6.71
CA TYR A 652 -30.76 9.45 -8.11
C TYR A 652 -31.88 8.88 -8.99
N TYR A 653 -32.45 9.73 -9.86
CA TYR A 653 -33.58 9.43 -10.72
C TYR A 653 -33.54 10.24 -12.03
N THR A 654 -34.37 9.87 -13.00
CA THR A 654 -34.56 10.63 -14.24
C THR A 654 -35.79 11.52 -14.17
N ASN A 655 -35.62 12.80 -14.46
CA ASN A 655 -36.72 13.75 -14.59
C ASN A 655 -37.40 13.58 -15.96
N ASP A 656 -38.22 12.54 -16.09
CA ASP A 656 -38.80 12.08 -17.36
C ASP A 656 -39.62 13.13 -18.11
N ASN A 657 -40.15 14.12 -17.40
CA ASN A 657 -41.06 15.13 -17.93
C ASN A 657 -40.38 16.50 -18.10
N GLY A 658 -39.12 16.65 -17.68
CA GLY A 658 -38.33 17.88 -17.84
C GLY A 658 -38.89 19.10 -17.12
N LEU A 659 -39.82 18.88 -16.17
CA LEU A 659 -40.48 19.94 -15.41
C LEU A 659 -39.67 20.30 -14.16
N GLU A 660 -39.87 21.50 -13.63
CA GLU A 660 -39.31 21.90 -12.34
C GLU A 660 -39.82 20.95 -11.23
N GLN A 661 -38.90 20.43 -10.42
CA GLN A 661 -39.18 19.42 -9.40
C GLN A 661 -39.31 20.04 -8.01
N SER A 662 -40.29 19.60 -7.23
CA SER A 662 -40.52 19.98 -5.84
C SER A 662 -40.47 18.74 -4.94
N VAL A 663 -40.01 18.93 -3.71
CA VAL A 663 -39.85 17.84 -2.73
C VAL A 663 -40.41 18.24 -1.37
N ALA A 664 -40.92 17.26 -0.62
CA ALA A 664 -41.38 17.44 0.75
C ALA A 664 -41.06 16.20 1.60
N GLY A 665 -40.45 16.41 2.78
CA GLY A 665 -40.29 15.36 3.79
C GLY A 665 -41.58 15.23 4.61
N SER A 666 -42.42 14.23 4.30
CA SER A 666 -43.69 13.98 5.01
C SER A 666 -43.47 13.52 6.44
N TYR A 667 -42.43 12.72 6.68
CA TYR A 667 -41.98 12.30 8.00
C TYR A 667 -40.51 11.88 7.92
N ILE A 668 -39.69 12.38 8.83
CA ILE A 668 -38.30 11.96 9.01
C ILE A 668 -38.05 11.78 10.51
N GLY A 669 -37.66 10.58 10.92
CA GLY A 669 -37.49 10.25 12.33
C GLY A 669 -37.22 8.78 12.57
N GLY A 670 -36.89 8.42 13.80
CA GLY A 670 -36.56 7.03 14.15
C GLY A 670 -35.96 6.93 15.54
N ARG A 671 -35.09 5.94 15.75
CA ARG A 671 -34.34 5.78 17.00
C ARG A 671 -32.98 6.46 16.82
N ILE A 672 -32.71 7.53 17.56
CA ILE A 672 -31.51 8.36 17.50
C ILE A 672 -31.03 8.59 18.94
N ASN A 673 -29.74 8.48 19.21
CA ASN A 673 -29.20 8.50 20.57
C ASN A 673 -29.94 7.50 21.49
N ASN A 674 -30.30 6.31 20.97
CA ASN A 674 -31.12 5.31 21.65
C ASN A 674 -32.54 5.76 22.08
N ASN A 675 -33.04 6.89 21.57
CA ASN A 675 -34.35 7.44 21.90
C ASN A 675 -35.21 7.60 20.64
N TYR A 676 -36.53 7.48 20.76
CA TYR A 676 -37.45 7.73 19.64
C TYR A 676 -37.64 9.24 19.44
N ILE A 677 -37.16 9.76 18.31
CA ILE A 677 -37.14 11.20 18.01
C ILE A 677 -37.63 11.43 16.58
N GLY A 678 -38.58 12.35 16.41
CA GLY A 678 -38.94 12.91 15.10
C GLY A 678 -38.04 14.11 14.78
N ILE A 679 -37.47 14.17 13.59
CA ILE A 679 -36.49 15.17 13.17
C ILE A 679 -36.84 15.83 11.82
N THR A 680 -38.10 15.77 11.39
CA THR A 680 -38.56 16.36 10.12
C THR A 680 -38.21 17.85 10.02
N ASP A 681 -38.29 18.60 11.12
CA ASP A 681 -37.97 20.03 11.19
C ASP A 681 -36.46 20.32 11.12
N LYS A 682 -35.62 19.30 11.34
CA LYS A 682 -34.16 19.38 11.23
C LYS A 682 -33.63 18.93 9.88
N ALA A 683 -34.47 18.37 9.01
CA ALA A 683 -34.08 17.86 7.71
C ALA A 683 -34.32 18.91 6.60
N ILE A 684 -33.36 19.06 5.71
CA ILE A 684 -33.43 19.87 4.50
C ILE A 684 -33.46 18.92 3.31
N VAL A 685 -34.56 18.93 2.55
CA VAL A 685 -34.76 18.06 1.39
C VAL A 685 -34.81 18.92 0.12
N ASN A 686 -34.01 18.59 -0.89
CA ASN A 686 -33.98 19.30 -2.18
C ASN A 686 -33.98 18.32 -3.35
N ALA A 687 -34.62 18.67 -4.48
CA ALA A 687 -34.33 18.05 -5.78
C ALA A 687 -33.26 18.89 -6.49
N VAL A 688 -32.22 18.23 -6.98
CA VAL A 688 -31.06 18.89 -7.60
C VAL A 688 -30.85 18.30 -8.99
N ALA A 689 -30.98 19.13 -10.01
CA ALA A 689 -30.62 18.77 -11.37
C ALA A 689 -29.10 18.56 -11.46
N MET A 690 -28.70 17.47 -12.11
CA MET A 690 -27.29 17.15 -12.33
C MET A 690 -26.75 18.00 -13.48
N PRO A 691 -25.51 18.51 -13.39
CA PRO A 691 -24.91 19.29 -14.48
C PRO A 691 -24.68 18.44 -15.73
N GLN A 692 -24.48 17.13 -15.53
CA GLN A 692 -24.24 16.13 -16.57
C GLN A 692 -25.21 14.98 -16.36
N ARG A 693 -25.84 14.52 -17.44
CA ARG A 693 -26.68 13.33 -17.42
C ARG A 693 -25.81 12.11 -17.19
N MET A 694 -26.22 11.28 -16.24
CA MET A 694 -25.60 10.00 -15.93
C MET A 694 -26.58 8.89 -16.34
N ARG A 695 -26.07 7.67 -16.40
CA ARG A 695 -26.88 6.50 -16.69
C ARG A 695 -27.98 6.36 -15.63
N TYR A 696 -29.23 6.36 -16.07
CA TYR A 696 -30.43 6.27 -15.21
C TYR A 696 -30.57 7.43 -14.20
N ALA A 697 -29.91 8.57 -14.42
CA ALA A 697 -30.04 9.72 -13.54
C ALA A 697 -29.66 11.05 -14.22
N ASP A 698 -30.55 12.02 -14.16
CA ASP A 698 -30.26 13.43 -14.48
C ASP A 698 -30.58 14.36 -13.31
N THR A 699 -31.20 13.83 -12.26
CA THR A 699 -31.66 14.56 -11.08
C THR A 699 -31.45 13.68 -9.85
N TYR A 700 -31.25 14.29 -8.68
CA TYR A 700 -31.27 13.55 -7.42
C TYR A 700 -31.97 14.31 -6.30
N VAL A 701 -32.62 13.56 -5.42
CA VAL A 701 -33.10 14.09 -4.13
C VAL A 701 -31.96 14.04 -3.13
N SER A 702 -31.66 15.18 -2.49
CA SER A 702 -30.69 15.32 -1.40
C SER A 702 -31.42 15.53 -0.08
N VAL A 703 -31.02 14.80 0.96
CA VAL A 703 -31.46 15.00 2.35
C VAL A 703 -30.25 15.31 3.20
N LYS A 704 -30.25 16.48 3.87
CA LYS A 704 -29.25 16.90 4.85
C LYS A 704 -29.90 17.19 6.19
N PHE A 705 -29.13 17.14 7.26
CA PHE A 705 -29.64 17.41 8.60
C PHE A 705 -28.91 18.59 9.27
N ALA A 706 -29.57 19.22 10.25
CA ALA A 706 -28.93 20.22 11.10
C ALA A 706 -27.77 19.60 11.92
N GLN A 707 -26.75 20.40 12.23
CA GLN A 707 -25.53 19.92 12.90
C GLN A 707 -25.79 19.26 14.28
N ASP A 708 -26.92 19.58 14.93
CA ASP A 708 -27.29 19.08 16.27
C ASP A 708 -28.36 17.95 16.23
N THR A 709 -28.50 17.26 15.09
CA THR A 709 -29.57 16.26 14.89
C THR A 709 -29.38 15.02 15.76
N GLY A 710 -28.13 14.60 16.00
CA GLY A 710 -27.80 13.49 16.88
C GLY A 710 -27.00 12.38 16.18
N ILE A 711 -26.75 11.32 16.93
CA ILE A 711 -25.89 10.20 16.54
C ILE A 711 -26.75 8.95 16.34
N LEU A 712 -26.52 8.23 15.25
CA LEU A 712 -26.98 6.86 15.11
C LEU A 712 -25.97 5.92 15.78
N ASN A 713 -26.31 5.40 16.95
CA ASN A 713 -25.56 4.32 17.58
C ASN A 713 -25.87 2.97 16.91
N PHE A 714 -25.22 1.91 17.34
CA PHE A 714 -25.52 0.56 16.84
C PHE A 714 -27.04 0.25 16.93
N GLU A 715 -27.61 -0.25 15.83
CA GLU A 715 -29.05 -0.52 15.61
C GLU A 715 -29.98 0.72 15.67
N ASP A 716 -29.47 1.94 15.91
CA ASP A 716 -30.25 3.16 15.68
C ASP A 716 -30.55 3.31 14.19
N TYR A 717 -31.69 3.92 13.87
CA TYR A 717 -32.16 4.06 12.50
C TYR A 717 -32.99 5.32 12.30
N ILE A 718 -33.06 5.77 11.04
CA ILE A 718 -34.00 6.80 10.58
C ILE A 718 -34.83 6.29 9.42
N ASP A 719 -36.11 6.61 9.46
CA ASP A 719 -37.04 6.46 8.34
C ASP A 719 -37.19 7.81 7.63
N LEU A 720 -37.07 7.79 6.31
CA LEU A 720 -37.26 8.94 5.42
C LEU A 720 -38.51 8.68 4.56
N ASN A 721 -39.57 9.44 4.78
CA ASN A 721 -40.75 9.47 3.92
C ASN A 721 -40.75 10.78 3.14
N ILE A 722 -40.36 10.73 1.86
CA ILE A 722 -40.15 11.90 1.01
C ILE A 722 -41.04 11.81 -0.22
N GLN A 723 -41.77 12.89 -0.49
CA GLN A 723 -42.57 13.02 -1.69
C GLN A 723 -41.84 13.90 -2.71
N VAL A 724 -41.74 13.43 -3.95
CA VAL A 724 -41.20 14.16 -5.13
C VAL A 724 -42.35 14.39 -6.10
N TYR A 725 -42.55 15.61 -6.57
CA TYR A 725 -43.65 15.98 -7.45
C TYR A 725 -43.28 17.16 -8.35
N ASN A 726 -43.95 17.27 -9.49
CA ASN A 726 -43.76 18.42 -10.38
C ASN A 726 -44.26 19.71 -9.70
N ALA A 727 -43.49 20.79 -9.80
CA ALA A 727 -43.81 22.08 -9.20
C ALA A 727 -45.23 22.55 -9.59
N GLY A 728 -45.99 22.99 -8.59
CA GLY A 728 -47.39 23.38 -8.78
C GLY A 728 -48.35 22.23 -9.11
N TRP A 729 -47.95 20.97 -8.90
CA TRP A 729 -48.73 19.76 -9.22
C TRP A 729 -49.05 19.62 -10.72
N ALA A 730 -48.10 20.01 -11.58
CA ALA A 730 -48.22 19.79 -13.01
C ALA A 730 -48.34 18.29 -13.34
N ALA A 731 -49.24 17.95 -14.27
CA ALA A 731 -49.47 16.56 -14.65
C ALA A 731 -48.26 15.98 -15.40
N GLY A 732 -47.73 14.88 -14.89
CA GLY A 732 -46.62 14.12 -15.47
C GLY A 732 -46.34 12.89 -14.61
N ASP A 733 -46.15 11.75 -15.25
CA ASP A 733 -45.77 10.52 -14.56
C ASP A 733 -44.24 10.41 -14.51
N TYR A 734 -43.76 9.61 -13.57
CA TYR A 734 -42.38 9.16 -13.40
C TYR A 734 -42.29 7.69 -13.79
N THR A 735 -41.27 7.36 -14.56
CA THR A 735 -40.87 6.00 -14.89
C THR A 735 -39.86 5.59 -13.83
N LEU A 736 -40.09 4.49 -13.13
CA LEU A 736 -39.22 4.10 -12.01
C LEU A 736 -38.09 3.19 -12.51
N GLU A 737 -38.33 2.44 -13.58
CA GLU A 737 -37.41 1.43 -14.10
C GLU A 737 -36.13 2.03 -14.71
N ASN A 738 -36.15 3.31 -15.06
CA ASN A 738 -35.01 4.09 -15.53
C ASN A 738 -34.37 4.98 -14.45
N ASP A 739 -34.76 4.82 -13.17
CA ASP A 739 -34.14 5.52 -12.04
C ASP A 739 -33.02 4.69 -11.41
N HIS A 740 -31.81 5.26 -11.32
CA HIS A 740 -30.63 4.58 -10.77
C HIS A 740 -30.88 4.03 -9.36
N SER A 741 -31.44 4.86 -8.46
CA SER A 741 -31.69 4.46 -7.07
C SER A 741 -32.90 3.56 -6.87
N TYR A 742 -33.81 3.43 -7.86
CA TYR A 742 -34.89 2.44 -7.86
C TYR A 742 -34.43 1.08 -8.41
N ARG A 743 -33.29 0.98 -9.08
CA ARG A 743 -32.84 -0.30 -9.65
C ARG A 743 -32.13 -1.16 -8.61
N ASP A 744 -32.12 -2.48 -8.86
CA ASP A 744 -31.46 -3.52 -8.05
C ASP A 744 -30.54 -4.39 -8.92
N ASP A 745 -29.97 -3.81 -9.97
CA ASP A 745 -29.11 -4.53 -10.92
C ASP A 745 -27.74 -4.84 -10.31
N VAL A 746 -27.59 -6.12 -9.93
CA VAL A 746 -26.36 -6.73 -9.40
C VAL A 746 -25.39 -7.20 -10.50
N THR A 747 -25.70 -6.95 -11.79
CA THR A 747 -25.04 -7.61 -12.93
C THR A 747 -23.74 -6.97 -13.42
N GLU A 748 -23.36 -5.79 -12.94
CA GLU A 748 -22.08 -5.17 -13.30
C GLU A 748 -20.99 -5.56 -12.26
N GLN A 749 -20.00 -6.34 -12.69
CA GLN A 749 -18.79 -6.65 -11.93
C GLN A 749 -17.84 -5.44 -11.94
N GLU A 750 -17.63 -4.78 -10.80
CA GLU A 750 -16.57 -3.81 -10.49
C GLU A 750 -16.51 -3.64 -8.94
N PRO A 751 -15.41 -3.13 -8.35
CA PRO A 751 -14.72 -3.74 -7.20
C PRO A 751 -15.63 -3.89 -5.98
N GLU A 752 -15.39 -4.96 -5.23
CA GLU A 752 -16.02 -5.23 -3.93
C GLU A 752 -16.03 -3.95 -3.07
N LEU A 753 -17.16 -3.23 -3.09
CA LEU A 753 -17.52 -2.34 -2.01
C LEU A 753 -17.59 -3.25 -0.80
N GLN A 754 -16.65 -3.03 0.11
CA GLN A 754 -16.37 -3.94 1.19
C GLN A 754 -17.63 -4.12 2.05
N THR A 755 -18.39 -5.18 1.81
CA THR A 755 -19.42 -5.63 2.73
C THR A 755 -18.70 -6.26 3.90
N PHE A 756 -18.40 -5.45 4.91
CA PHE A 756 -17.81 -5.94 6.14
C PHE A 756 -18.88 -6.40 7.09
N SER A 757 -19.29 -7.65 6.96
CA SER A 757 -19.59 -8.39 8.19
C SER A 757 -19.31 -9.88 7.98
N SER A 758 -18.25 -10.36 8.64
CA SER A 758 -18.15 -11.74 9.11
C SER A 758 -18.96 -11.96 10.40
N MET A 759 -19.57 -10.90 10.96
CA MET A 759 -20.62 -11.02 11.98
C MET A 759 -21.95 -11.42 11.33
N ALA A 760 -21.95 -12.58 10.69
CA ALA A 760 -23.17 -13.27 10.34
C ALA A 760 -23.91 -13.65 11.62
N ARG A 761 -24.85 -12.79 12.07
CA ARG A 761 -25.92 -13.27 12.95
C ARG A 761 -27.22 -13.40 12.18
N ALA A 762 -27.49 -14.66 11.88
CA ALA A 762 -28.82 -15.24 12.00
C ALA A 762 -29.37 -14.98 13.42
N ALA A 763 -29.85 -13.76 13.69
CA ALA A 763 -30.70 -13.43 14.82
C ALA A 763 -31.44 -12.11 14.56
N VAL A 764 -32.29 -12.12 13.53
CA VAL A 764 -33.67 -11.59 13.44
C VAL A 764 -34.03 -11.51 11.95
N ILE A 765 -34.09 -12.67 11.29
CA ILE A 765 -35.17 -12.89 10.32
C ILE A 765 -36.43 -13.03 11.17
N ASN A 766 -36.96 -11.89 11.61
CA ASN A 766 -38.31 -11.73 12.14
C ASN A 766 -38.78 -10.27 12.06
N ASN A 767 -37.92 -9.33 11.61
CA ASN A 767 -38.30 -7.95 11.34
C ASN A 767 -37.62 -7.43 10.05
N CYS A 768 -37.59 -8.23 8.96
CA CYS A 768 -37.77 -7.58 7.66
C CYS A 768 -39.08 -6.81 7.80
N THR A 769 -39.02 -5.48 7.85
CA THR A 769 -40.24 -4.69 7.75
C THR A 769 -40.86 -5.09 6.42
N VAL A 770 -41.98 -5.84 6.47
CA VAL A 770 -42.57 -6.49 5.30
C VAL A 770 -42.69 -5.45 4.17
N GLY A 771 -41.93 -5.62 3.09
CA GLY A 771 -41.92 -4.70 1.94
C GLY A 771 -40.61 -3.96 1.65
N MET A 772 -39.66 -3.89 2.59
CA MET A 772 -38.34 -3.23 2.37
C MET A 772 -37.32 -4.17 1.71
N ARG A 773 -36.46 -3.65 0.83
CA ARG A 773 -35.27 -4.34 0.28
C ARG A 773 -34.00 -3.51 0.51
N GLU A 774 -32.86 -4.17 0.56
CA GLU A 774 -31.55 -3.50 0.55
C GLU A 774 -31.38 -2.68 -0.75
N ALA A 775 -30.95 -1.44 -0.64
CA ALA A 775 -30.86 -0.48 -1.75
C ALA A 775 -29.42 0.00 -1.96
N LYS A 776 -28.69 -0.70 -2.83
CA LYS A 776 -27.25 -0.45 -3.08
C LYS A 776 -26.97 0.80 -3.91
N ASN A 777 -27.98 1.36 -4.58
CA ASN A 777 -27.86 2.52 -5.46
C ASN A 777 -28.33 3.84 -4.80
N ILE A 778 -28.69 3.81 -3.51
CA ILE A 778 -28.92 5.02 -2.70
C ILE A 778 -27.61 5.36 -2.02
N VAL A 779 -27.16 6.60 -2.18
CA VAL A 779 -25.86 7.02 -1.67
C VAL A 779 -26.00 7.73 -0.33
N VAL A 780 -25.20 7.33 0.66
CA VAL A 780 -25.10 8.02 1.95
C VAL A 780 -23.67 8.50 2.12
N ASP A 781 -23.48 9.81 2.07
CA ASP A 781 -22.21 10.49 2.30
C ASP A 781 -22.20 10.95 3.76
N THR A 782 -21.26 10.47 4.57
CA THR A 782 -21.26 10.75 6.02
C THR A 782 -19.86 10.74 6.60
N ARG A 783 -19.76 11.25 7.83
CA ARG A 783 -18.56 11.15 8.67
C ARG A 783 -18.83 10.30 9.91
N TYR A 784 -17.79 9.63 10.40
CA TYR A 784 -17.81 8.92 11.68
C TYR A 784 -16.59 9.30 12.52
N THR A 785 -16.65 8.96 13.81
CA THR A 785 -15.51 9.07 14.73
C THR A 785 -15.23 7.71 15.36
N ALA A 786 -13.98 7.25 15.30
CA ALA A 786 -13.53 6.16 16.16
C ALA A 786 -13.42 6.68 17.59
N SER A 787 -14.06 6.00 18.55
CA SER A 787 -13.99 6.36 19.97
C SER A 787 -12.53 6.57 20.40
N GLY A 788 -12.21 7.75 20.94
CA GLY A 788 -10.87 8.11 21.41
C GLY A 788 -10.03 9.01 20.48
N ILE A 789 -10.25 8.96 19.16
CA ILE A 789 -9.46 9.74 18.17
C ILE A 789 -10.37 10.77 17.50
N ARG A 790 -10.10 12.07 17.75
CA ARG A 790 -10.88 13.20 17.19
C ARG A 790 -10.49 13.55 15.75
N GLU A 791 -10.35 12.57 14.86
CA GLU A 791 -10.16 12.81 13.43
C GLU A 791 -11.34 12.22 12.65
N TRP A 792 -12.02 13.09 11.88
CA TRP A 792 -13.21 12.72 11.11
C TRP A 792 -12.81 12.15 9.76
N ILE A 793 -13.40 11.02 9.37
CA ILE A 793 -13.16 10.36 8.08
C ILE A 793 -14.44 10.42 7.24
N ASP A 794 -14.32 10.89 6.00
CA ASP A 794 -15.40 10.92 5.00
C ASP A 794 -15.61 9.52 4.41
N ILE A 795 -16.86 9.04 4.41
CA ILE A 795 -17.25 7.73 3.83
C ILE A 795 -18.51 7.86 2.99
N ILE A 796 -18.52 7.11 1.89
CA ILE A 796 -19.65 7.02 0.96
C ILE A 796 -20.15 5.58 0.96
N PHE A 797 -21.40 5.38 1.37
CA PHE A 797 -22.14 4.14 1.17
C PHE A 797 -22.96 4.22 -0.13
N GLY A 798 -23.13 3.08 -0.79
CA GLY A 798 -23.92 2.97 -2.01
C GLY A 798 -23.19 3.39 -3.30
N ARG A 799 -23.81 3.10 -4.44
CA ARG A 799 -23.26 3.26 -5.78
C ARG A 799 -23.78 4.54 -6.44
N ARG A 800 -22.87 5.39 -6.92
CA ARG A 800 -23.22 6.55 -7.76
C ARG A 800 -23.58 6.08 -9.19
N PRO A 801 -24.44 6.81 -9.93
CA PRO A 801 -24.71 6.50 -11.33
C PRO A 801 -23.43 6.67 -12.16
N LYS A 802 -23.26 5.82 -13.18
CA LYS A 802 -22.10 5.85 -14.10
C LYS A 802 -22.33 6.86 -15.23
N TYR A 803 -21.27 7.49 -15.72
CA TYR A 803 -21.36 8.35 -16.89
C TYR A 803 -21.56 7.51 -18.16
N LYS A 804 -22.42 7.98 -19.07
CA LYS A 804 -22.71 7.34 -20.35
C LYS A 804 -22.83 8.43 -21.43
N PRO A 805 -21.94 8.50 -22.43
CA PRO A 805 -21.92 9.61 -23.37
C PRO A 805 -23.09 9.54 -24.36
N ALA A 806 -23.71 10.70 -24.61
CA ALA A 806 -24.78 10.84 -25.59
C ALA A 806 -24.24 11.33 -26.94
N TYR A 807 -24.74 10.79 -28.05
CA TYR A 807 -24.33 11.19 -29.39
C TYR A 807 -25.49 11.64 -30.28
N SER A 808 -25.14 12.48 -31.25
CA SER A 808 -25.92 12.77 -32.45
C SER A 808 -25.11 12.42 -33.71
N ALA A 809 -25.74 11.82 -34.72
CA ALA A 809 -25.08 11.37 -35.94
C ALA A 809 -25.92 11.66 -37.19
N PHE A 810 -25.35 12.29 -38.22
CA PHE A 810 -26.08 12.65 -39.43
C PHE A 810 -25.30 12.37 -40.71
N LYS A 811 -25.97 11.79 -41.71
CA LYS A 811 -25.44 11.61 -43.08
C LYS A 811 -26.19 12.55 -44.04
N LEU A 812 -25.52 13.60 -44.49
CA LEU A 812 -26.09 14.77 -45.18
C LEU A 812 -25.33 15.08 -46.49
N GLY A 813 -25.88 14.81 -47.68
CA GLY A 813 -25.13 15.13 -48.92
C GLY A 813 -25.85 14.87 -50.24
N GLU A 814 -25.21 15.28 -51.34
CA GLU A 814 -25.57 14.87 -52.71
C GLU A 814 -24.94 13.53 -53.03
N GLY A 815 -25.67 12.62 -53.66
CA GLY A 815 -25.11 11.37 -54.11
C GLY A 815 -26.11 10.39 -54.69
N LYS A 816 -25.67 9.48 -55.58
CA LYS A 816 -26.50 8.34 -55.99
C LYS A 816 -26.49 7.30 -54.87
N VAL A 817 -27.65 6.72 -54.58
CA VAL A 817 -27.81 5.63 -53.58
C VAL A 817 -26.83 4.46 -53.82
N GLU A 818 -26.55 4.15 -55.09
CA GLU A 818 -25.64 3.06 -55.48
C GLU A 818 -24.15 3.40 -55.35
N GLU A 819 -23.83 4.69 -55.25
CA GLU A 819 -22.47 5.21 -55.22
C GLU A 819 -22.08 5.61 -53.78
N TYR A 820 -22.97 6.30 -53.06
CA TYR A 820 -22.74 6.85 -51.73
C TYR A 820 -23.17 5.88 -50.63
N ASN A 821 -22.19 5.28 -49.95
CA ASN A 821 -22.42 4.33 -48.87
C ASN A 821 -22.74 5.04 -47.53
N ILE A 822 -23.72 4.51 -46.77
CA ILE A 822 -24.04 4.89 -45.37
C ILE A 822 -23.09 4.21 -44.34
N GLY A 823 -22.11 3.43 -44.83
CA GLY A 823 -21.22 2.60 -44.01
C GLY A 823 -20.45 3.37 -42.93
N ASP A 824 -20.13 4.63 -43.16
CA ASP A 824 -19.43 5.49 -42.21
C ASP A 824 -20.32 5.97 -41.06
N TYR A 825 -21.56 6.36 -41.38
CA TYR A 825 -22.59 6.66 -40.39
C TYR A 825 -22.91 5.43 -39.53
N ASN A 826 -23.07 4.26 -40.15
CA ASN A 826 -23.30 3.02 -39.40
C ASN A 826 -22.08 2.63 -38.56
N ALA A 827 -20.86 2.74 -39.12
CA ALA A 827 -19.62 2.45 -38.39
C ALA A 827 -19.45 3.36 -37.17
N PHE A 828 -19.78 4.64 -37.29
CA PHE A 828 -19.81 5.54 -36.13
C PHE A 828 -20.83 5.06 -35.09
N CYS A 829 -22.10 4.89 -35.47
CA CYS A 829 -23.17 4.51 -34.54
C CYS A 829 -22.84 3.20 -33.81
N ASP A 830 -22.54 2.14 -34.57
CA ASP A 830 -22.28 0.81 -34.03
C ASP A 830 -21.04 0.82 -33.11
N ARG A 831 -19.95 1.47 -33.52
CA ARG A 831 -18.71 1.47 -32.73
C ARG A 831 -18.81 2.37 -31.52
N PHE A 832 -19.47 3.51 -31.63
CA PHE A 832 -19.64 4.41 -30.50
C PHE A 832 -20.52 3.77 -29.42
N GLU A 833 -21.62 3.12 -29.82
CA GLU A 833 -22.46 2.34 -28.91
C GLU A 833 -21.68 1.17 -28.26
N ASN A 834 -20.86 0.45 -29.01
CA ASN A 834 -20.15 -0.73 -28.48
C ASN A 834 -18.88 -0.41 -27.68
N LEU A 835 -18.09 0.59 -28.08
CA LEU A 835 -16.78 0.88 -27.47
C LEU A 835 -16.88 1.88 -26.32
N PHE A 836 -17.82 2.81 -26.36
CA PHE A 836 -17.98 3.86 -25.35
C PHE A 836 -19.22 3.67 -24.48
N ASP A 837 -19.97 2.57 -24.64
CA ASP A 837 -21.33 2.43 -24.11
C ASP A 837 -22.16 3.68 -24.46
N GLY A 838 -21.98 4.25 -25.65
CA GLY A 838 -22.66 5.48 -26.05
C GLY A 838 -24.16 5.25 -26.29
N GLU A 839 -24.97 6.29 -26.14
CA GLU A 839 -26.39 6.24 -26.55
C GLU A 839 -26.81 7.44 -27.38
N LYS A 840 -27.79 7.24 -28.26
CA LYS A 840 -28.44 8.35 -28.96
C LYS A 840 -29.04 9.29 -27.93
N TYR A 841 -28.80 10.60 -28.06
CA TYR A 841 -29.33 11.58 -27.12
C TYR A 841 -30.85 11.46 -26.93
N ASN A 842 -31.57 11.36 -28.06
CA ASN A 842 -32.99 11.01 -28.14
C ASN A 842 -33.34 10.56 -29.58
N GLU A 843 -34.62 10.43 -29.91
CA GLU A 843 -35.09 10.03 -31.25
C GLU A 843 -34.73 11.03 -32.38
N TYR A 844 -34.46 12.30 -32.05
CA TYR A 844 -34.08 13.35 -33.01
C TYR A 844 -32.55 13.45 -33.22
N ALA A 845 -31.77 12.63 -32.53
CA ALA A 845 -30.30 12.70 -32.55
C ALA A 845 -29.68 12.08 -33.82
N THR A 846 -30.46 11.37 -34.64
CA THR A 846 -29.95 10.70 -35.83
C THR A 846 -30.77 10.97 -37.09
N GLY A 847 -30.13 11.00 -38.26
CA GLY A 847 -30.85 11.12 -39.54
C GLY A 847 -29.97 11.02 -40.78
N GLU A 848 -30.58 10.63 -41.91
CA GLU A 848 -29.92 10.53 -43.22
C GLU A 848 -30.82 10.99 -44.37
N ASN A 849 -30.23 11.48 -45.47
CA ASN A 849 -30.96 11.97 -46.66
C ASN A 849 -30.49 11.36 -47.99
N ILE A 850 -29.64 10.33 -47.95
CA ILE A 850 -29.03 9.70 -49.13
C ILE A 850 -29.85 8.48 -49.61
N THR A 851 -30.77 7.95 -48.80
CA THR A 851 -31.75 6.94 -49.21
C THR A 851 -33.03 7.60 -49.73
N ASP A 852 -34.04 6.82 -50.16
CA ASP A 852 -35.37 7.34 -50.60
C ASP A 852 -36.11 8.15 -49.51
N ASN A 853 -35.53 8.28 -48.32
CA ASN A 853 -36.08 9.00 -47.18
C ASN A 853 -35.72 10.49 -47.23
N ALA A 854 -36.75 11.35 -47.22
CA ALA A 854 -36.56 12.78 -47.03
C ALA A 854 -36.27 13.10 -45.56
N LEU A 855 -35.04 13.53 -45.24
CA LEU A 855 -34.71 14.02 -43.90
C LEU A 855 -35.40 15.37 -43.63
N ASN A 856 -36.37 15.37 -42.73
CA ASN A 856 -36.97 16.62 -42.27
C ASN A 856 -36.24 17.16 -41.04
N PHE A 857 -35.10 17.82 -41.25
CA PHE A 857 -34.34 18.45 -40.17
C PHE A 857 -35.14 19.61 -39.54
N THR A 858 -35.33 19.60 -38.22
CA THR A 858 -36.08 20.59 -37.43
C THR A 858 -35.23 21.18 -36.29
N ASN A 859 -35.79 22.12 -35.54
CA ASN A 859 -35.17 22.65 -34.32
C ASN A 859 -34.96 21.58 -33.23
N ASP A 860 -35.76 20.51 -33.23
CA ASP A 860 -35.57 19.40 -32.27
C ASP A 860 -34.30 18.59 -32.59
N ASN A 861 -33.98 18.42 -33.88
CA ASN A 861 -32.70 17.85 -34.29
C ASN A 861 -31.53 18.76 -33.87
N LEU A 862 -31.63 20.07 -34.11
CA LEU A 862 -30.60 21.02 -33.69
C LEU A 862 -30.41 21.00 -32.17
N LYS A 863 -31.49 20.95 -31.39
CA LYS A 863 -31.43 20.85 -29.94
C LYS A 863 -30.74 19.55 -29.51
N ALA A 864 -31.10 18.41 -30.10
CA ALA A 864 -30.44 17.14 -29.82
C ALA A 864 -28.93 17.20 -30.09
N ILE A 865 -28.51 17.85 -31.19
CA ILE A 865 -27.10 18.05 -31.51
C ILE A 865 -26.38 18.87 -30.43
N LEU A 866 -26.93 20.02 -30.04
CA LEU A 866 -26.28 20.93 -29.10
C LEU A 866 -26.24 20.37 -27.67
N GLU A 867 -27.16 19.47 -27.33
CA GLU A 867 -27.25 18.81 -26.03
C GLU A 867 -26.54 17.44 -25.95
N SER A 868 -26.09 16.90 -27.09
CA SER A 868 -25.26 15.67 -27.15
C SER A 868 -23.82 15.96 -26.70
N ASP A 869 -23.07 14.95 -26.25
CA ASP A 869 -21.64 15.09 -25.95
C ASP A 869 -20.79 15.12 -27.23
N ILE A 870 -21.23 14.38 -28.27
CA ILE A 870 -20.54 14.30 -29.56
C ILE A 870 -21.50 14.40 -30.74
N LEU A 871 -21.07 15.13 -31.78
CA LEU A 871 -21.72 15.19 -33.08
C LEU A 871 -20.85 14.50 -34.13
N TYR A 872 -21.42 13.50 -34.83
CA TYR A 872 -20.89 12.99 -36.08
C TYR A 872 -21.69 13.54 -37.26
N VAL A 873 -21.01 14.10 -38.27
CA VAL A 873 -21.65 14.57 -39.50
C VAL A 873 -20.82 14.22 -40.73
N SER A 874 -21.47 13.66 -41.75
CA SER A 874 -20.81 13.20 -42.99
C SER A 874 -21.55 13.61 -44.26
N GLY A 875 -20.82 14.04 -45.30
CA GLY A 875 -21.31 14.37 -46.65
C GLY A 875 -20.69 15.63 -47.26
N HIS A 876 -21.34 16.35 -48.18
CA HIS A 876 -20.69 17.47 -48.92
C HIS A 876 -20.99 18.85 -48.33
N GLY A 877 -19.96 19.53 -47.80
CA GLY A 877 -20.03 20.92 -47.33
C GLY A 877 -19.54 21.96 -48.36
N PHE A 878 -19.98 23.21 -48.21
CA PHE A 878 -19.50 24.36 -48.98
C PHE A 878 -18.46 25.18 -48.20
N ASP A 879 -17.68 26.02 -48.89
CA ASP A 879 -16.86 27.04 -48.22
C ASP A 879 -17.72 27.85 -47.24
N GLY A 880 -17.20 28.16 -46.06
CA GLY A 880 -17.94 28.98 -45.10
C GLY A 880 -18.30 28.31 -43.78
N GLY A 881 -18.09 27.01 -43.59
CA GLY A 881 -18.65 26.35 -42.40
C GLY A 881 -20.13 26.03 -42.58
N VAL A 882 -20.54 25.67 -43.80
CA VAL A 882 -21.94 25.44 -44.18
C VAL A 882 -22.11 24.02 -44.71
N ILE A 883 -23.05 23.29 -44.12
CA ILE A 883 -23.43 21.93 -44.50
C ILE A 883 -24.87 22.00 -45.03
N PRO A 884 -25.07 21.90 -46.35
CA PRO A 884 -26.40 21.86 -46.95
C PRO A 884 -27.15 20.59 -46.54
N ILE A 885 -28.45 20.74 -46.24
CA ILE A 885 -29.33 19.63 -45.89
C ILE A 885 -30.26 19.39 -47.08
N TYR A 886 -30.03 18.30 -47.82
CA TYR A 886 -30.82 17.96 -49.00
C TYR A 886 -32.15 17.30 -48.63
N ARG A 887 -33.19 17.64 -49.38
CA ARG A 887 -34.54 17.11 -49.17
C ARG A 887 -34.70 15.65 -49.63
N SER A 888 -33.91 15.18 -50.60
CA SER A 888 -33.90 13.78 -51.08
C SER A 888 -32.64 13.49 -51.92
N ALA A 889 -32.32 12.21 -52.13
CA ALA A 889 -31.25 11.74 -53.00
C ALA A 889 -31.41 12.17 -54.49
N TYR A 890 -30.32 12.10 -55.25
CA TYR A 890 -30.23 12.49 -56.67
C TYR A 890 -30.88 11.45 -57.61
N ASP A 891 -31.78 11.88 -58.53
CA ASP A 891 -32.46 11.03 -59.55
C ASP A 891 -32.00 11.34 -60.99
N GLU A 892 -31.36 10.37 -61.65
CA GLU A 892 -30.81 10.47 -63.00
C GLU A 892 -31.84 10.64 -64.13
N THR A 893 -33.12 10.35 -63.90
CA THR A 893 -34.12 10.33 -64.97
C THR A 893 -34.47 11.72 -65.53
N ASN A 894 -34.06 12.80 -64.86
CA ASN A 894 -34.33 14.19 -65.25
C ASN A 894 -33.08 14.96 -65.72
N TYR A 895 -32.34 14.41 -66.69
CA TYR A 895 -31.16 15.02 -67.32
C TYR A 895 -31.42 16.31 -68.13
N LYS A 896 -32.59 16.94 -68.01
CA LYS A 896 -32.93 18.19 -68.72
C LYS A 896 -33.59 19.20 -67.80
N GLY A 897 -32.76 20.01 -67.17
CA GLY A 897 -33.17 21.30 -66.60
C GLY A 897 -33.75 21.21 -65.20
N ALA A 898 -32.94 20.79 -64.23
CA ALA A 898 -33.06 21.30 -62.88
C ALA A 898 -31.69 21.87 -62.47
N GLY A 899 -31.42 23.10 -62.90
CA GLY A 899 -30.62 24.00 -62.07
C GLY A 899 -31.43 24.40 -60.84
N VAL A 900 -31.87 23.41 -60.06
CA VAL A 900 -32.53 23.61 -58.78
C VAL A 900 -31.75 22.78 -57.77
N TRP A 901 -30.64 23.37 -57.36
CA TRP A 901 -29.97 23.13 -56.11
C TRP A 901 -30.94 23.39 -54.95
N SER A 902 -32.00 22.59 -54.78
CA SER A 902 -33.00 22.82 -53.73
C SER A 902 -32.52 22.30 -52.38
N TYR A 903 -31.43 22.86 -51.85
CA TYR A 903 -31.30 22.94 -50.39
C TYR A 903 -32.26 24.03 -49.93
N ASP A 904 -33.22 23.67 -49.09
CA ASP A 904 -34.06 24.65 -48.40
C ASP A 904 -33.54 24.92 -46.98
N LYS A 905 -32.56 24.13 -46.51
CA LYS A 905 -32.01 24.13 -45.15
C LYS A 905 -30.49 23.98 -45.12
N ILE A 906 -29.85 24.61 -44.14
CA ILE A 906 -28.41 24.52 -43.89
C ILE A 906 -28.11 24.35 -42.40
N LEU A 907 -27.09 23.54 -42.10
CA LEU A 907 -26.41 23.51 -40.79
C LEU A 907 -25.13 24.33 -40.90
N THR A 908 -24.88 25.27 -39.99
CA THR A 908 -23.80 26.25 -40.15
C THR A 908 -23.16 26.70 -38.84
N THR A 909 -21.99 27.34 -38.93
CA THR A 909 -21.25 27.94 -37.81
C THR A 909 -21.70 29.36 -37.45
N ASP A 910 -22.58 29.98 -38.26
CA ASP A 910 -23.16 31.31 -37.98
C ASP A 910 -24.53 31.46 -38.65
N ARG A 911 -25.56 31.86 -37.89
CA ARG A 911 -26.93 32.03 -38.41
C ARG A 911 -27.03 32.99 -39.60
N ASN A 912 -26.13 33.97 -39.72
CA ASN A 912 -26.15 34.93 -40.83
C ASN A 912 -25.75 34.32 -42.18
N MET A 913 -25.09 33.16 -42.18
CA MET A 913 -24.69 32.46 -43.40
C MET A 913 -25.86 32.09 -44.30
N GLY A 914 -27.07 31.90 -43.76
CA GLY A 914 -28.26 31.66 -44.57
C GLY A 914 -28.53 32.80 -45.57
N ARG A 915 -28.47 34.06 -45.10
CA ARG A 915 -28.64 35.24 -45.97
C ARG A 915 -27.49 35.42 -46.94
N ASP A 916 -26.28 35.15 -46.46
CA ASP A 916 -25.05 35.41 -47.20
C ASP A 916 -24.59 34.20 -48.05
N PHE A 917 -25.37 33.11 -48.11
CA PHE A 917 -24.96 31.87 -48.79
C PHE A 917 -24.64 32.06 -50.29
N HIS A 918 -25.23 33.07 -50.91
CA HIS A 918 -24.91 33.55 -52.27
C HIS A 918 -23.47 33.97 -52.49
N ARG A 919 -22.75 34.37 -51.43
CA ARG A 919 -21.32 34.65 -51.49
C ARG A 919 -20.46 33.39 -51.55
N TYR A 920 -21.00 32.25 -51.16
CA TYR A 920 -20.29 30.97 -51.00
C TYR A 920 -20.70 29.91 -52.04
N GLY A 921 -21.49 30.32 -53.05
CA GLY A 921 -21.88 29.45 -54.17
C GLY A 921 -23.29 28.88 -54.10
N GLY A 922 -24.15 29.32 -53.17
CA GLY A 922 -25.54 28.86 -53.08
C GLY A 922 -26.63 29.95 -53.04
N GLU A 923 -27.92 29.63 -53.15
CA GLU A 923 -29.01 30.60 -53.02
C GLU A 923 -29.28 30.93 -51.54
N ALA A 924 -29.74 32.15 -51.25
CA ALA A 924 -30.02 32.55 -49.87
C ALA A 924 -31.10 31.65 -49.22
N VAL A 925 -30.84 31.21 -48.00
CA VAL A 925 -31.71 30.35 -47.19
C VAL A 925 -32.39 31.19 -46.10
N SER A 926 -33.68 30.96 -45.86
CA SER A 926 -34.42 31.68 -44.82
C SER A 926 -33.88 31.39 -43.43
N GLU A 927 -34.00 32.35 -42.51
CA GLU A 927 -33.57 32.20 -41.11
C GLU A 927 -34.24 30.98 -40.43
N ASP A 928 -35.51 30.71 -40.70
CA ASP A 928 -36.27 29.55 -40.17
C ASP A 928 -35.69 28.18 -40.60
N ASN A 929 -34.86 28.17 -41.64
CA ASN A 929 -34.21 26.98 -42.17
C ASN A 929 -32.67 27.03 -42.03
N THR A 930 -32.16 27.97 -41.23
CA THR A 930 -30.72 28.12 -40.96
C THR A 930 -30.42 27.67 -39.53
N PHE A 931 -29.83 26.49 -39.40
CA PHE A 931 -29.53 25.86 -38.11
C PHE A 931 -28.07 26.17 -37.72
N SER A 932 -27.88 27.05 -36.75
CA SER A 932 -26.53 27.44 -36.30
C SER A 932 -26.04 26.53 -35.18
N LEU A 933 -24.76 26.15 -35.20
CA LEU A 933 -24.09 25.45 -34.10
C LEU A 933 -23.53 26.42 -33.04
N ASN A 934 -23.60 27.72 -33.30
CA ASN A 934 -22.93 28.75 -32.51
C ASN A 934 -23.78 29.15 -31.31
N MET A 935 -23.28 28.93 -30.09
CA MET A 935 -24.01 29.25 -28.87
C MET A 935 -24.36 30.74 -28.73
N LYS A 936 -23.68 31.65 -29.46
CA LYS A 936 -24.06 33.07 -29.52
C LYS A 936 -25.46 33.28 -30.11
N ASP A 937 -25.94 32.33 -30.92
CA ASP A 937 -27.24 32.37 -31.60
C ASP A 937 -28.37 31.77 -30.74
N HIS A 938 -28.06 31.22 -29.55
CA HIS A 938 -28.96 30.41 -28.71
C HIS A 938 -29.20 30.95 -27.29
N VAL A 939 -29.04 32.27 -27.07
CA VAL A 939 -29.10 32.90 -25.75
C VAL A 939 -30.41 32.66 -24.99
N ASN A 940 -31.53 32.39 -25.68
CA ASN A 940 -32.86 32.21 -25.08
C ASN A 940 -33.56 30.90 -25.46
N ASP A 941 -32.85 29.93 -26.04
CA ASP A 941 -33.46 28.75 -26.64
C ASP A 941 -33.59 27.57 -25.65
N GLY A 942 -33.15 27.76 -24.39
CA GLY A 942 -33.23 26.74 -23.33
C GLY A 942 -32.30 25.53 -23.56
N VAL A 943 -31.28 25.71 -24.40
CA VAL A 943 -30.28 24.69 -24.75
C VAL A 943 -29.10 24.78 -23.78
N ASN A 944 -28.70 23.63 -23.24
CA ASN A 944 -27.50 23.50 -22.44
C ASN A 944 -26.32 23.18 -23.35
N GLU A 945 -25.28 24.01 -23.33
CA GLU A 945 -24.05 23.92 -24.13
C GLU A 945 -23.25 22.63 -23.82
N ASN A 946 -23.74 21.46 -24.20
CA ASN A 946 -23.16 20.17 -23.82
C ASN A 946 -22.22 19.59 -24.88
N LEU A 947 -22.32 20.04 -26.13
CA LEU A 947 -21.49 19.57 -27.23
C LEU A 947 -19.99 19.77 -26.96
N LYS A 948 -19.26 18.66 -26.82
CA LYS A 948 -17.82 18.62 -26.49
C LYS A 948 -16.94 18.29 -27.67
N VAL A 949 -17.41 17.42 -28.57
CA VAL A 949 -16.62 16.94 -29.71
C VAL A 949 -17.45 16.99 -30.99
N ILE A 950 -16.83 17.45 -32.09
CA ILE A 950 -17.41 17.38 -33.43
C ILE A 950 -16.48 16.55 -34.32
N ILE A 951 -17.01 15.48 -34.92
CA ILE A 951 -16.33 14.71 -35.95
C ILE A 951 -17.06 15.00 -37.27
N ALA A 952 -16.41 15.79 -38.13
CA ALA A 952 -16.95 16.17 -39.42
C ALA A 952 -16.20 15.45 -40.55
N ALA A 953 -16.80 14.42 -41.12
CA ALA A 953 -16.31 13.77 -42.34
C ALA A 953 -16.70 14.55 -43.61
N ALA A 954 -17.33 15.72 -43.47
CA ALA A 954 -18.06 16.38 -44.55
C ALA A 954 -17.41 17.65 -45.14
N CYS A 955 -16.24 18.03 -44.64
CA CYS A 955 -15.84 19.43 -44.71
C CYS A 955 -14.61 19.62 -45.59
N SER A 956 -14.68 20.58 -46.50
CA SER A 956 -13.57 21.31 -47.13
C SER A 956 -13.11 22.51 -46.27
N GLN A 957 -13.40 22.52 -44.97
CA GLN A 957 -13.65 23.77 -44.23
C GLN A 957 -12.67 24.09 -43.08
N LEU A 958 -11.73 23.22 -42.72
CA LEU A 958 -10.63 23.63 -41.83
C LEU A 958 -9.49 24.25 -42.67
N SER A 959 -9.83 25.22 -43.51
CA SER A 959 -8.91 25.87 -44.45
C SER A 959 -8.52 27.26 -44.02
N GLU A 960 -7.23 27.60 -44.22
CA GLU A 960 -6.75 28.98 -44.23
C GLU A 960 -6.98 29.69 -45.58
N GLN A 961 -7.24 28.93 -46.65
CA GLN A 961 -7.46 29.44 -48.01
C GLN A 961 -8.94 29.44 -48.39
N THR A 962 -9.37 30.47 -49.12
CA THR A 962 -10.68 30.54 -49.78
C THR A 962 -10.56 29.93 -51.17
N GLU A 963 -11.30 28.86 -51.47
CA GLU A 963 -11.25 28.22 -52.79
C GLU A 963 -12.36 28.78 -53.69
N ASN A 964 -11.98 29.49 -54.76
CA ASN A 964 -12.93 29.93 -55.76
C ASN A 964 -13.33 28.76 -56.67
N TRP A 965 -14.47 28.14 -56.40
CA TRP A 965 -15.08 27.16 -57.28
C TRP A 965 -15.61 27.89 -58.53
N GLY A 966 -14.92 27.76 -59.66
CA GLY A 966 -15.13 28.54 -60.89
C GLY A 966 -16.51 28.40 -61.58
N HIS A 967 -17.51 27.83 -60.91
CA HIS A 967 -18.86 27.59 -61.43
C HIS A 967 -19.90 28.65 -60.98
N PHE A 968 -19.60 29.49 -59.99
CA PHE A 968 -20.51 30.56 -59.54
C PHE A 968 -19.76 31.90 -59.38
N PRO A 969 -20.36 33.05 -59.76
CA PRO A 969 -19.75 34.36 -59.50
C PRO A 969 -19.79 34.65 -57.99
N GLN A 970 -18.71 34.34 -57.28
CA GLN A 970 -18.57 34.60 -55.85
C GLN A 970 -18.06 36.03 -55.58
N GLU A 971 -18.67 36.72 -54.62
CA GLU A 971 -18.10 37.95 -54.05
C GLU A 971 -16.84 37.61 -53.23
N PRO A 972 -15.87 38.54 -53.06
CA PRO A 972 -14.70 38.28 -52.24
C PRO A 972 -15.08 37.90 -50.80
N ILE A 973 -14.71 36.69 -50.39
CA ILE A 973 -14.89 36.22 -49.01
C ILE A 973 -13.80 36.86 -48.14
N SER A 974 -14.18 37.56 -47.07
CA SER A 974 -13.22 38.29 -46.21
C SER A 974 -12.56 37.46 -45.11
N GLU A 975 -13.09 36.28 -44.80
CA GLU A 975 -12.64 35.41 -43.70
C GLU A 975 -12.59 33.94 -44.13
N SER A 976 -11.55 33.22 -43.70
CA SER A 976 -11.36 31.79 -43.98
C SER A 976 -12.36 30.91 -43.22
N SER A 977 -12.53 29.67 -43.66
CA SER A 977 -13.41 28.71 -43.00
C SER A 977 -12.85 28.25 -41.65
N LEU A 978 -11.52 28.13 -41.51
CA LEU A 978 -10.85 27.88 -40.23
C LEU A 978 -11.17 28.96 -39.18
N GLN A 979 -11.17 30.23 -39.57
CA GLN A 979 -11.45 31.35 -38.66
C GLN A 979 -12.86 31.25 -38.06
N ARG A 980 -13.86 30.88 -38.86
CA ARG A 980 -15.25 30.69 -38.39
C ARG A 980 -15.39 29.51 -37.44
N TRP A 981 -14.67 28.41 -37.68
CA TRP A 981 -14.61 27.28 -36.75
C TRP A 981 -13.89 27.62 -35.44
N ILE A 982 -12.86 28.47 -35.48
CA ILE A 982 -12.25 29.06 -34.28
C ILE A 982 -13.27 29.90 -33.51
N GLU A 983 -14.09 30.70 -34.21
CA GLU A 983 -15.16 31.47 -33.57
C GLU A 983 -16.23 30.59 -32.93
N LEU A 984 -16.58 29.46 -33.55
CA LEU A 984 -17.48 28.46 -32.99
C LEU A 984 -16.91 27.86 -31.70
N MET A 985 -15.65 27.43 -31.70
CA MET A 985 -15.02 26.92 -30.48
C MET A 985 -14.94 27.99 -29.39
N LYS A 986 -14.74 29.27 -29.76
CA LYS A 986 -14.75 30.40 -28.81
C LYS A 986 -16.12 30.62 -28.18
N SER A 987 -17.20 30.58 -28.97
CA SER A 987 -18.56 30.74 -28.46
C SER A 987 -19.03 29.54 -27.66
N ASN A 988 -18.52 28.34 -27.98
CA ASN A 988 -18.93 27.07 -27.39
C ASN A 988 -17.93 26.64 -26.30
N LYS A 989 -18.16 26.98 -25.04
CA LYS A 989 -17.22 26.81 -23.93
C LYS A 989 -16.90 25.36 -23.58
N LYS A 990 -17.86 24.45 -23.81
CA LYS A 990 -17.65 23.00 -23.62
C LYS A 990 -17.10 22.31 -24.88
N LEU A 991 -17.10 22.95 -26.05
CA LEU A 991 -16.51 22.38 -27.27
C LEU A 991 -14.97 22.34 -27.15
N LYS A 992 -14.43 21.14 -27.04
CA LYS A 992 -13.01 20.87 -26.75
C LYS A 992 -12.20 20.55 -27.99
N CYS A 993 -12.81 19.79 -28.89
CA CYS A 993 -12.11 19.16 -30.00
C CYS A 993 -13.02 19.08 -31.24
N MET A 994 -12.43 19.29 -32.40
CA MET A 994 -13.08 19.10 -33.67
C MET A 994 -12.12 18.51 -34.71
N LEU A 995 -12.59 17.47 -35.39
CA LEU A 995 -11.89 16.82 -36.49
C LEU A 995 -12.61 17.16 -37.79
N GLY A 996 -11.83 17.56 -38.81
CA GLY A 996 -12.38 17.89 -40.12
C GLY A 996 -11.38 17.70 -41.25
N TYR A 997 -11.88 17.68 -42.48
CA TYR A 997 -11.07 17.57 -43.69
C TYR A 997 -10.92 18.96 -44.35
N TYR A 998 -10.04 19.04 -45.35
CA TYR A 998 -9.88 20.19 -46.25
C TYR A 998 -9.87 19.69 -47.70
N GLY A 999 -10.60 20.37 -48.59
CA GLY A 999 -10.87 19.91 -49.96
C GLY A 999 -12.05 18.92 -50.04
N THR A 1000 -12.11 18.10 -51.09
CA THR A 1000 -13.14 17.06 -51.23
C THR A 1000 -12.96 16.00 -50.12
N ALA A 1001 -13.98 15.80 -49.30
CA ALA A 1001 -13.97 14.71 -48.32
C ALA A 1001 -13.95 13.33 -49.02
N PRO A 1002 -13.49 12.26 -48.36
CA PRO A 1002 -13.46 10.94 -48.99
C PRO A 1002 -14.87 10.40 -49.36
N SER A 1003 -15.92 10.77 -48.61
CA SER A 1003 -17.33 10.48 -48.99
C SER A 1003 -17.90 11.35 -50.11
N ALA A 1004 -17.17 12.36 -50.56
CA ALA A 1004 -17.66 13.37 -51.48
C ALA A 1004 -17.45 13.00 -52.96
N ASP A 1005 -16.40 12.24 -53.29
CA ASP A 1005 -16.18 11.77 -54.66
C ASP A 1005 -15.87 10.28 -54.67
N ASN A 1006 -16.69 9.56 -55.43
CA ASN A 1006 -16.96 8.12 -55.31
C ASN A 1006 -15.82 7.13 -55.63
N HIS A 1007 -14.57 7.57 -55.53
CA HIS A 1007 -13.45 6.94 -56.24
C HIS A 1007 -12.15 6.86 -55.41
N TRP A 1008 -12.09 7.37 -54.16
CA TRP A 1008 -10.78 7.59 -53.52
C TRP A 1008 -10.59 7.10 -52.04
N ILE A 1009 -11.61 6.83 -51.19
CA ILE A 1009 -11.59 5.99 -49.93
C ILE A 1009 -12.97 6.07 -49.22
N HIS A 1010 -13.38 5.05 -48.45
CA HIS A 1010 -14.57 5.14 -47.58
C HIS A 1010 -14.23 5.71 -46.18
N ASP A 1011 -14.99 6.72 -45.73
CA ASP A 1011 -14.83 7.40 -44.43
C ASP A 1011 -14.96 6.47 -43.22
N ASP A 1012 -15.68 5.36 -43.40
CA ASP A 1012 -15.93 4.33 -42.37
C ASP A 1012 -14.64 3.76 -41.79
N VAL A 1013 -13.57 3.67 -42.57
CA VAL A 1013 -12.28 3.15 -42.12
C VAL A 1013 -11.55 4.15 -41.23
N VAL A 1014 -11.51 5.44 -41.61
CA VAL A 1014 -10.84 6.47 -40.80
C VAL A 1014 -11.58 6.67 -39.48
N ILE A 1015 -12.92 6.65 -39.51
CA ILE A 1015 -13.75 6.71 -38.31
C ILE A 1015 -13.54 5.47 -37.44
N THR A 1016 -13.50 4.28 -38.06
CA THR A 1016 -13.20 3.03 -37.37
C THR A 1016 -11.86 3.13 -36.63
N ASP A 1017 -10.79 3.49 -37.34
CA ASP A 1017 -9.44 3.55 -36.77
C ASP A 1017 -9.34 4.62 -35.67
N PHE A 1018 -9.99 5.77 -35.84
CA PHE A 1018 -10.03 6.81 -34.83
C PHE A 1018 -10.74 6.34 -33.55
N LEU A 1019 -11.96 5.80 -33.67
CA LEU A 1019 -12.73 5.33 -32.52
C LEU A 1019 -12.04 4.14 -31.82
N GLU A 1020 -11.51 3.17 -32.56
CA GLU A 1020 -10.79 2.04 -31.97
C GLU A 1020 -9.52 2.50 -31.25
N SER A 1021 -8.72 3.37 -31.86
CA SER A 1021 -7.44 3.80 -31.28
C SER A 1021 -7.59 4.72 -30.07
N THR A 1022 -8.76 5.31 -29.84
CA THR A 1022 -8.99 6.24 -28.73
C THR A 1022 -9.80 5.62 -27.57
N THR A 1023 -10.01 4.30 -27.58
CA THR A 1023 -10.79 3.56 -26.55
C THR A 1023 -9.95 2.72 -25.59
N SER A 1024 -8.67 2.48 -25.89
CA SER A 1024 -7.85 1.44 -25.27
C SER A 1024 -7.11 1.86 -23.99
N GLY A 1025 -7.78 2.47 -23.02
CA GLY A 1025 -7.24 2.72 -21.66
C GLY A 1025 -6.18 3.85 -21.57
N ASN A 1026 -5.69 4.09 -20.34
CA ASN A 1026 -4.83 5.23 -19.90
C ASN A 1026 -3.42 5.31 -20.55
N ASP A 1027 -3.22 4.70 -21.71
CA ASP A 1027 -2.00 4.83 -22.49
C ASP A 1027 -2.03 6.14 -23.28
N GLN A 1028 -0.97 6.95 -23.15
CA GLN A 1028 -0.82 8.19 -23.92
C GLN A 1028 -0.90 7.96 -25.44
N ARG A 1029 -0.64 6.72 -25.92
CA ARG A 1029 -0.81 6.33 -27.33
C ARG A 1029 -2.25 6.44 -27.84
N ASN A 1030 -3.25 6.52 -26.95
CA ASN A 1030 -4.67 6.56 -27.30
C ASN A 1030 -5.31 7.96 -27.19
N SER A 1031 -4.48 8.99 -27.00
CA SER A 1031 -4.94 10.37 -26.99
C SER A 1031 -5.61 10.75 -28.31
N ILE A 1032 -6.54 11.70 -28.29
CA ILE A 1032 -7.17 12.30 -29.47
C ILE A 1032 -6.16 12.65 -30.56
N TYR A 1033 -5.04 13.28 -30.21
CA TYR A 1033 -3.99 13.64 -31.15
C TYR A 1033 -3.40 12.42 -31.85
N ASN A 1034 -2.88 11.46 -31.06
CA ASN A 1034 -2.25 10.26 -31.60
C ASN A 1034 -3.22 9.40 -32.43
N SER A 1035 -4.47 9.26 -31.98
CA SER A 1035 -5.54 8.57 -32.69
C SER A 1035 -5.89 9.26 -34.01
N TRP A 1036 -5.95 10.59 -34.02
CA TRP A 1036 -6.16 11.38 -35.24
C TRP A 1036 -5.00 11.22 -36.23
N VAL A 1037 -3.73 11.32 -35.79
CA VAL A 1037 -2.58 11.09 -36.68
C VAL A 1037 -2.64 9.68 -37.25
N LYS A 1038 -2.82 8.66 -36.40
CA LYS A 1038 -2.88 7.26 -36.81
C LYS A 1038 -3.96 6.99 -37.84
N ALA A 1039 -5.20 7.42 -37.57
CA ALA A 1039 -6.34 7.22 -38.46
C ALA A 1039 -6.12 7.87 -39.84
N ASN A 1040 -5.37 8.98 -39.90
CA ASN A 1040 -5.14 9.74 -41.14
C ASN A 1040 -3.81 9.42 -41.85
N THR A 1041 -2.90 8.67 -41.24
CA THR A 1041 -1.63 8.26 -41.87
C THR A 1041 -1.57 6.79 -42.24
N LYS A 1042 -2.45 5.95 -41.69
CA LYS A 1042 -2.42 4.48 -41.87
C LYS A 1042 -2.66 3.99 -43.31
N LYS A 1043 -3.45 4.69 -44.14
CA LYS A 1043 -3.84 4.21 -45.49
C LYS A 1043 -3.23 4.97 -46.66
N LEU A 1044 -2.62 4.22 -47.60
CA LEU A 1044 -1.80 4.73 -48.71
C LEU A 1044 -2.56 5.39 -49.87
N ASP A 1045 -3.88 5.17 -50.00
CA ASP A 1045 -4.71 5.73 -51.08
C ASP A 1045 -5.30 7.13 -50.77
N LEU A 1046 -4.93 7.73 -49.63
CA LEU A 1046 -5.32 9.10 -49.24
C LEU A 1046 -4.66 10.15 -50.15
N ARG A 1047 -5.18 10.28 -51.37
CA ARG A 1047 -4.72 11.18 -52.42
C ARG A 1047 -5.00 12.64 -52.01
N LYS A 1048 -3.96 13.42 -51.71
CA LYS A 1048 -3.99 14.89 -51.47
C LYS A 1048 -4.94 15.41 -50.36
N PHE A 1049 -5.31 14.61 -49.38
CA PHE A 1049 -6.20 15.08 -48.31
C PHE A 1049 -5.41 15.78 -47.21
N ASN A 1050 -5.64 17.09 -47.05
CA ASN A 1050 -5.20 17.75 -45.83
C ASN A 1050 -6.29 17.55 -44.79
N VAL A 1051 -5.91 17.03 -43.62
CA VAL A 1051 -6.83 16.85 -42.50
C VAL A 1051 -6.47 17.80 -41.39
N GLY A 1052 -7.48 18.23 -40.65
CA GLY A 1052 -7.37 19.22 -39.58
C GLY A 1052 -7.89 18.66 -38.26
N LEU A 1053 -7.15 18.91 -37.19
CA LEU A 1053 -7.58 18.73 -35.82
C LEU A 1053 -7.52 20.09 -35.12
N LEU A 1054 -8.69 20.67 -34.85
CA LEU A 1054 -8.83 21.91 -34.10
C LEU A 1054 -9.18 21.56 -32.65
N VAL A 1055 -8.32 21.88 -31.70
CA VAL A 1055 -8.43 21.38 -30.31
C VAL A 1055 -7.97 22.41 -29.30
N ARG A 1056 -8.64 22.47 -28.16
CA ARG A 1056 -8.22 23.31 -27.05
C ARG A 1056 -7.01 22.66 -26.34
N PRO A 1057 -6.01 23.45 -25.89
CA PRO A 1057 -4.82 22.90 -25.24
C PRO A 1057 -5.14 21.94 -24.08
N ASN A 1058 -4.32 20.90 -23.98
CA ASN A 1058 -4.40 19.75 -23.06
C ASN A 1058 -5.44 18.69 -23.42
N TYR A 1059 -6.48 19.03 -24.19
CA TYR A 1059 -7.47 18.04 -24.61
C TYR A 1059 -6.96 17.13 -25.74
N GLU A 1060 -5.92 17.56 -26.46
CA GLU A 1060 -5.27 16.74 -27.49
C GLU A 1060 -4.57 15.48 -26.91
N LYS A 1061 -4.26 15.52 -25.61
CA LYS A 1061 -3.56 14.46 -24.87
C LYS A 1061 -4.49 13.47 -24.17
N LEU A 1062 -5.77 13.81 -24.05
CA LEU A 1062 -6.78 12.96 -23.44
C LEU A 1062 -7.34 11.99 -24.48
N SER A 1063 -7.81 10.83 -24.05
CA SER A 1063 -8.63 9.92 -24.86
C SER A 1063 -10.03 10.51 -25.11
N LEU A 1064 -10.75 10.01 -26.12
CA LEU A 1064 -12.11 10.49 -26.40
C LEU A 1064 -13.05 10.29 -25.20
N GLY A 1065 -12.94 9.18 -24.46
CA GLY A 1065 -13.77 8.94 -23.27
C GLY A 1065 -13.54 9.96 -22.15
N GLU A 1066 -12.28 10.37 -21.94
CA GLU A 1066 -11.92 11.41 -20.97
C GLU A 1066 -12.45 12.78 -21.38
N VAL A 1067 -12.33 13.14 -22.67
CA VAL A 1067 -12.87 14.40 -23.19
C VAL A 1067 -14.40 14.44 -23.07
N LEU A 1068 -15.08 13.33 -23.38
CA LEU A 1068 -16.54 13.25 -23.28
C LEU A 1068 -17.02 13.30 -21.83
N SER A 1069 -16.30 12.68 -20.89
CA SER A 1069 -16.67 12.71 -19.48
C SER A 1069 -16.40 14.05 -18.80
N ASP A 1070 -15.52 14.89 -19.33
CA ASP A 1070 -15.26 16.24 -18.82
C ASP A 1070 -16.37 17.24 -19.19
N ASP A 1071 -17.23 17.56 -18.22
CA ASP A 1071 -18.30 18.55 -18.36
C ASP A 1071 -17.91 19.99 -17.97
N SER A 1072 -16.65 20.22 -17.58
CA SER A 1072 -16.18 21.54 -17.19
C SER A 1072 -16.10 22.51 -18.39
N GLU A 1073 -16.15 23.81 -18.16
CA GLU A 1073 -15.79 24.79 -19.19
C GLU A 1073 -14.29 24.67 -19.52
N ALA A 1074 -13.91 24.65 -20.79
CA ALA A 1074 -12.49 24.67 -21.14
C ALA A 1074 -11.92 26.07 -20.95
N LYS A 1075 -11.03 26.23 -19.96
CA LYS A 1075 -10.39 27.52 -19.65
C LYS A 1075 -9.03 27.61 -20.33
N ASN A 1076 -9.01 28.04 -21.59
CA ASN A 1076 -7.79 28.28 -22.36
C ASN A 1076 -7.93 29.55 -23.23
N ASP A 1077 -6.89 30.37 -23.26
CA ASP A 1077 -6.84 31.61 -24.06
C ASP A 1077 -6.33 31.39 -25.50
N THR A 1078 -6.11 30.13 -25.87
CA THR A 1078 -5.59 29.73 -27.18
C THR A 1078 -6.26 28.45 -27.69
N ILE A 1079 -6.22 28.26 -29.00
CA ILE A 1079 -6.68 27.06 -29.72
C ILE A 1079 -5.50 26.52 -30.53
N GLN A 1080 -5.33 25.20 -30.56
CA GLN A 1080 -4.33 24.52 -31.39
C GLN A 1080 -5.01 23.96 -32.64
N TYR A 1081 -4.38 24.17 -33.78
CA TYR A 1081 -4.76 23.59 -35.06
C TYR A 1081 -3.61 22.72 -35.54
N PHE A 1082 -3.86 21.43 -35.67
CA PHE A 1082 -2.93 20.49 -36.28
C PHE A 1082 -3.39 20.17 -37.68
N LYS A 1083 -2.44 20.11 -38.61
CA LYS A 1083 -2.69 19.83 -40.02
C LYS A 1083 -1.71 18.79 -40.52
N ILE A 1084 -2.21 17.74 -41.17
CA ILE A 1084 -1.37 16.77 -41.88
C ILE A 1084 -1.32 17.14 -43.36
N THR A 1085 -0.12 17.27 -43.93
CA THR A 1085 0.13 17.52 -45.36
C THR A 1085 1.09 16.47 -45.92
N ASN A 1086 0.73 15.82 -47.03
CA ASN A 1086 1.62 14.84 -47.67
C ASN A 1086 2.68 15.54 -48.53
N ILE A 1087 3.96 15.28 -48.23
CA ILE A 1087 5.13 15.76 -48.99
C ILE A 1087 5.48 14.78 -50.13
N ILE A 1088 5.48 13.47 -49.86
CA ILE A 1088 5.71 12.39 -50.83
C ILE A 1088 4.43 11.56 -50.97
N ASP A 1089 4.02 11.28 -52.21
CA ASP A 1089 2.94 10.37 -52.55
C ASP A 1089 3.37 9.44 -53.71
N VAL A 1090 2.96 8.17 -53.65
CA VAL A 1090 3.43 7.02 -54.44
C VAL A 1090 3.26 7.11 -55.96
N ASN A 1091 2.63 8.18 -56.46
CA ASN A 1091 2.38 8.42 -57.88
C ASN A 1091 3.19 9.58 -58.48
N ASN A 1092 3.98 10.31 -57.69
CA ASN A 1092 4.92 11.31 -58.20
C ASN A 1092 6.35 10.75 -58.09
N ASP A 1093 7.12 10.82 -59.18
CA ASP A 1093 8.56 10.50 -59.21
C ASP A 1093 9.37 11.56 -58.44
N TYR A 1094 9.16 11.68 -57.12
CA TYR A 1094 10.06 12.43 -56.26
C TYR A 1094 11.15 11.49 -55.76
N ASP A 1095 12.40 11.79 -56.12
CA ASP A 1095 13.56 11.15 -55.51
C ASP A 1095 13.67 11.65 -54.06
N ILE A 1096 13.82 10.74 -53.09
CA ILE A 1096 14.04 11.14 -51.69
C ILE A 1096 15.31 11.99 -51.55
N ASP A 1097 16.27 11.81 -52.47
CA ASP A 1097 17.47 12.64 -52.59
C ASP A 1097 17.16 14.09 -53.02
N GLU A 1098 16.09 14.34 -53.78
CA GLU A 1098 15.65 15.71 -54.13
C GLU A 1098 15.00 16.42 -52.94
N LEU A 1099 14.26 15.70 -52.11
CA LEU A 1099 13.56 16.24 -50.93
C LEU A 1099 14.49 16.48 -49.73
N SER A 1100 15.65 15.82 -49.73
CA SER A 1100 16.78 16.07 -48.84
C SER A 1100 17.29 17.52 -48.92
N THR A 1101 16.90 18.29 -49.94
CA THR A 1101 17.20 19.72 -50.04
C THR A 1101 16.36 20.60 -49.11
N ILE A 1102 15.25 20.09 -48.58
CA ILE A 1102 14.43 20.76 -47.56
C ILE A 1102 15.05 20.48 -46.19
N SER A 1103 15.60 21.52 -45.55
CA SER A 1103 16.40 21.37 -44.32
C SER A 1103 15.69 20.61 -43.18
N GLY A 1104 14.36 20.73 -43.05
CA GLY A 1104 13.59 20.02 -42.03
C GLY A 1104 13.43 18.53 -42.33
N VAL A 1105 13.06 18.20 -43.57
CA VAL A 1105 12.92 16.84 -44.08
C VAL A 1105 14.25 16.08 -44.02
N GLN A 1106 15.35 16.74 -44.39
CA GLN A 1106 16.69 16.14 -44.32
C GLN A 1106 17.08 15.71 -42.91
N VAL A 1107 16.77 16.54 -41.90
CA VAL A 1107 17.05 16.20 -40.50
C VAL A 1107 16.21 15.01 -40.07
N ALA A 1108 14.92 15.00 -40.43
CA ALA A 1108 14.03 13.88 -40.12
C ALA A 1108 14.49 12.56 -40.76
N ILE A 1109 14.86 12.58 -42.06
CA ILE A 1109 15.42 11.41 -42.78
C ILE A 1109 16.64 10.86 -42.04
N ASN A 1110 17.58 11.74 -41.68
CA ASN A 1110 18.82 11.34 -41.01
C ASN A 1110 18.58 10.71 -39.64
N GLU A 1111 17.63 11.22 -38.85
CA GLU A 1111 17.31 10.65 -37.54
C GLU A 1111 16.55 9.32 -37.67
N VAL A 1112 15.63 9.20 -38.63
CA VAL A 1112 14.92 7.94 -38.89
C VAL A 1112 15.86 6.86 -39.43
N ASP A 1113 16.78 7.18 -40.34
CA ASP A 1113 17.82 6.25 -40.80
C ASP A 1113 18.69 5.72 -39.65
N LYS A 1114 19.10 6.60 -38.74
CA LYS A 1114 19.85 6.20 -37.53
C LYS A 1114 19.02 5.26 -36.66
N TYR A 1115 17.74 5.55 -36.47
CA TYR A 1115 16.85 4.70 -35.67
C TYR A 1115 16.66 3.32 -36.30
N LEU A 1116 16.40 3.25 -37.60
CA LEU A 1116 16.29 1.98 -38.34
C LEU A 1116 17.56 1.15 -38.21
N THR A 1117 18.72 1.80 -38.37
CA THR A 1117 20.05 1.16 -38.23
C THR A 1117 20.30 0.65 -36.81
N ASN A 1118 20.06 1.48 -35.79
CA ASN A 1118 20.32 1.13 -34.39
C ASN A 1118 19.42 0.00 -33.88
N ASN A 1119 18.24 -0.19 -34.50
CA ASN A 1119 17.27 -1.23 -34.12
C ASN A 1119 17.28 -2.44 -35.06
N ASN A 1120 18.26 -2.54 -35.98
CA ASN A 1120 18.39 -3.63 -36.95
C ASN A 1120 17.11 -3.89 -37.78
N LEU A 1121 16.40 -2.83 -38.18
CA LEU A 1121 15.24 -2.94 -39.07
C LEU A 1121 15.72 -2.97 -40.52
N ASP A 1122 15.41 -4.03 -41.27
CA ASP A 1122 15.83 -4.24 -42.67
C ASP A 1122 14.97 -3.44 -43.65
N ILE A 1123 14.89 -2.13 -43.42
CA ILE A 1123 14.10 -1.16 -44.18
C ILE A 1123 15.00 0.04 -44.48
N ASN A 1124 15.04 0.46 -45.73
CA ASN A 1124 15.82 1.63 -46.18
C ASN A 1124 14.90 2.85 -46.33
N THR A 1125 15.37 4.07 -46.01
CA THR A 1125 14.65 5.32 -46.32
C THR A 1125 14.36 5.50 -47.81
N SER A 1126 15.12 4.87 -48.70
CA SER A 1126 14.76 4.76 -50.12
C SER A 1126 13.44 4.02 -50.39
N ASN A 1127 12.89 3.30 -49.40
CA ASN A 1127 11.63 2.54 -49.49
C ASN A 1127 10.43 3.31 -48.90
N VAL A 1128 10.60 4.60 -48.57
CA VAL A 1128 9.50 5.47 -48.15
C VAL A 1128 8.49 5.60 -49.28
N ILE A 1129 7.25 5.22 -48.99
CA ILE A 1129 6.12 5.30 -49.92
C ILE A 1129 5.21 6.49 -49.62
N ARG A 1130 5.32 7.05 -48.41
CA ARG A 1130 4.69 8.31 -48.03
C ARG A 1130 5.52 9.01 -46.96
N LEU A 1131 5.63 10.33 -47.11
CA LEU A 1131 6.14 11.23 -46.08
C LEU A 1131 5.10 12.32 -45.86
N SER A 1132 4.61 12.43 -44.64
CA SER A 1132 3.64 13.43 -44.22
C SER A 1132 4.29 14.38 -43.22
N GLU A 1133 3.93 15.65 -43.31
CA GLU A 1133 4.26 16.70 -42.35
C GLU A 1133 3.06 16.96 -41.46
N VAL A 1134 3.28 17.04 -40.15
CA VAL A 1134 2.30 17.56 -39.21
C VAL A 1134 2.71 18.98 -38.82
N GLU A 1135 1.92 19.96 -39.25
CA GLU A 1135 2.05 21.35 -38.84
C GLU A 1135 1.19 21.58 -37.60
N LYS A 1136 1.74 22.32 -36.63
CA LYS A 1136 1.02 22.83 -35.47
C LYS A 1136 0.97 24.36 -35.52
N SER A 1137 -0.23 24.88 -35.58
CA SER A 1137 -0.54 26.31 -35.48
C SER A 1137 -1.29 26.62 -34.19
N VAL A 1138 -0.99 27.75 -33.54
CA VAL A 1138 -1.62 28.22 -32.31
C VAL A 1138 -2.30 29.55 -32.58
N TYR A 1139 -3.58 29.62 -32.24
CA TYR A 1139 -4.44 30.76 -32.43
C TYR A 1139 -4.84 31.36 -31.08
N ASN A 1140 -4.89 32.68 -30.96
CA ASN A 1140 -5.43 33.35 -29.78
C ASN A 1140 -6.98 33.41 -29.84
N LEU A 1141 -7.66 33.86 -28.77
CA LEU A 1141 -9.14 34.02 -28.77
C LEU A 1141 -9.68 35.09 -29.74
N LYS A 1142 -8.82 35.91 -30.37
CA LYS A 1142 -9.21 36.81 -31.47
C LYS A 1142 -9.14 36.10 -32.84
N GLY A 1143 -8.59 34.89 -32.87
CA GLY A 1143 -8.32 34.10 -34.07
C GLY A 1143 -7.08 34.56 -34.84
N ASP A 1144 -6.18 35.34 -34.22
CA ASP A 1144 -4.88 35.60 -34.83
C ASP A 1144 -3.97 34.38 -34.62
N CYS A 1145 -3.33 33.91 -35.69
CA CYS A 1145 -2.26 32.92 -35.60
C CYS A 1145 -1.03 33.56 -34.94
N ILE A 1146 -0.60 33.01 -33.81
CA ILE A 1146 0.53 33.52 -33.01
C ILE A 1146 1.79 32.65 -33.12
N GLU A 1147 1.62 31.38 -33.53
CA GLU A 1147 2.71 30.42 -33.74
C GLU A 1147 2.28 29.44 -34.83
N SER A 1148 3.16 29.11 -35.77
CA SER A 1148 2.95 28.05 -36.77
C SER A 1148 4.31 27.43 -37.09
N ASN A 1149 4.44 26.12 -36.86
CA ASN A 1149 5.67 25.37 -37.09
C ASN A 1149 5.35 23.92 -37.46
N VAL A 1150 6.27 23.30 -38.20
CA VAL A 1150 6.28 21.85 -38.38
C VAL A 1150 6.63 21.18 -37.06
N SER A 1151 5.71 20.38 -36.51
CA SER A 1151 5.90 19.68 -35.25
C SER A 1151 6.42 18.25 -35.44
N GLU A 1152 5.95 17.55 -36.46
CA GLU A 1152 6.28 16.14 -36.67
C GLU A 1152 6.40 15.78 -38.16
N TYR A 1153 7.15 14.71 -38.44
CA TYR A 1153 7.16 14.03 -39.73
C TYR A 1153 6.72 12.58 -39.54
N VAL A 1154 5.85 12.07 -40.42
CA VAL A 1154 5.39 10.68 -40.42
C VAL A 1154 5.85 10.00 -41.69
N PHE A 1155 6.62 8.93 -41.53
CA PHE A 1155 7.17 8.11 -42.59
C PHE A 1155 6.39 6.80 -42.69
N SER A 1156 5.89 6.48 -43.88
CA SER A 1156 5.35 5.15 -44.19
C SER A 1156 6.30 4.42 -45.11
N PHE A 1157 6.76 3.24 -44.70
CA PHE A 1157 7.68 2.40 -45.47
C PHE A 1157 6.96 1.20 -46.06
N LYS A 1158 7.38 0.78 -47.24
CA LYS A 1158 6.95 -0.50 -47.81
C LYS A 1158 7.65 -1.67 -47.10
N THR A 1159 6.89 -2.68 -46.66
CA THR A 1159 7.47 -3.96 -46.21
C THR A 1159 7.46 -4.98 -47.36
N ASP A 1160 8.55 -5.75 -47.50
CA ASP A 1160 8.77 -6.63 -48.66
C ASP A 1160 7.88 -7.89 -48.60
N ASP A 1161 6.76 -7.87 -49.33
CA ASP A 1161 6.25 -9.08 -49.98
C ASP A 1161 5.54 -8.77 -51.32
N ASN A 1162 5.92 -9.51 -52.36
CA ASN A 1162 5.58 -9.24 -53.76
C ASN A 1162 4.18 -9.74 -54.13
N THR A 1163 3.29 -8.86 -54.60
CA THR A 1163 2.52 -8.99 -55.85
C THR A 1163 1.72 -7.71 -56.12
N LYS A 1164 1.87 -7.10 -57.30
CA LYS A 1164 0.94 -6.08 -57.81
C LYS A 1164 -0.28 -6.78 -58.41
N PRO A 1165 -1.51 -6.66 -57.86
CA PRO A 1165 -2.70 -6.94 -58.65
C PRO A 1165 -3.05 -5.64 -59.41
N TRP A 1166 -3.16 -5.76 -60.72
CA TRP A 1166 -3.80 -4.73 -61.54
C TRP A 1166 -5.30 -4.73 -61.19
N ASP A 1167 -5.83 -3.58 -60.75
CA ASP A 1167 -7.27 -3.34 -60.86
C ASP A 1167 -7.62 -3.17 -62.35
N ILE A 1168 -8.82 -3.62 -62.74
CA ILE A 1168 -9.48 -3.47 -64.04
C ILE A 1168 -9.47 -2.04 -64.64
N TYR A 1169 -9.08 -1.00 -63.89
CA TYR A 1169 -8.87 0.37 -64.37
C TYR A 1169 -7.41 0.81 -64.57
N GLY A 1170 -6.41 -0.05 -64.30
CA GLY A 1170 -5.00 0.20 -64.65
C GLY A 1170 -4.25 1.20 -63.76
N GLN A 1171 -4.67 1.43 -62.51
CA GLN A 1171 -3.89 2.18 -61.52
C GLN A 1171 -3.15 1.23 -60.55
N ASN A 1172 -1.92 1.59 -60.16
CA ASN A 1172 -1.12 0.83 -59.19
C ASN A 1172 -1.74 1.02 -57.79
N VAL A 1173 -2.31 -0.03 -57.18
CA VAL A 1173 -2.74 0.01 -55.77
C VAL A 1173 -1.81 -0.88 -54.95
N ILE A 1174 -1.15 -0.30 -53.94
CA ILE A 1174 -0.37 -1.03 -52.93
C ILE A 1174 -1.36 -1.51 -51.87
N ARG A 1175 -1.37 -2.80 -51.50
CA ARG A 1175 -2.25 -3.31 -50.43
C ARG A 1175 -1.82 -2.75 -49.08
N GLU A 1176 -2.80 -2.25 -48.33
CA GLU A 1176 -2.68 -1.36 -47.15
C GLU A 1176 -2.13 -2.04 -45.87
N GLU A 1177 -1.97 -3.35 -45.87
CA GLU A 1177 -1.71 -4.18 -44.67
C GLU A 1177 -0.21 -4.42 -44.38
N ASN A 1178 0.67 -3.80 -45.18
CA ASN A 1178 2.12 -4.07 -45.19
C ASN A 1178 2.97 -2.76 -45.17
N ALA A 1179 2.55 -1.76 -44.40
CA ALA A 1179 3.33 -0.52 -44.23
C ALA A 1179 3.77 -0.34 -42.78
N LEU A 1180 5.05 -0.02 -42.57
CA LEU A 1180 5.56 0.39 -41.27
C LEU A 1180 5.44 1.91 -41.15
N ASN A 1181 4.75 2.40 -40.12
CA ASN A 1181 4.60 3.83 -39.86
C ASN A 1181 5.51 4.27 -38.71
N ILE A 1182 6.41 5.21 -39.00
CA ILE A 1182 7.33 5.80 -38.03
C ILE A 1182 7.07 7.30 -37.95
N ARG A 1183 6.91 7.79 -36.73
CA ARG A 1183 6.76 9.21 -36.43
C ARG A 1183 8.05 9.78 -35.85
N TYR A 1184 8.41 10.97 -36.28
CA TYR A 1184 9.54 11.76 -35.77
C TYR A 1184 9.04 13.12 -35.25
N ASP A 1185 9.27 13.40 -33.96
CA ASP A 1185 9.00 14.72 -33.36
C ASP A 1185 10.19 15.66 -33.55
N VAL A 1186 9.94 16.84 -34.15
CA VAL A 1186 10.99 17.79 -34.51
C VAL A 1186 11.65 18.44 -33.28
N LYS A 1187 10.89 18.64 -32.20
CA LYS A 1187 11.34 19.35 -31.00
C LYS A 1187 12.04 18.42 -30.01
N SER A 1188 11.45 17.28 -29.69
CA SER A 1188 12.03 16.29 -28.78
C SER A 1188 13.10 15.43 -29.46
N LYS A 1189 13.07 15.33 -30.79
CA LYS A 1189 13.86 14.40 -31.61
C LYS A 1189 13.54 12.94 -31.32
N GLU A 1190 12.39 12.66 -30.73
CA GLU A 1190 11.95 11.30 -30.43
C GLU A 1190 11.38 10.63 -31.68
N ILE A 1191 11.58 9.32 -31.77
CA ILE A 1191 11.04 8.47 -32.82
C ILE A 1191 10.10 7.44 -32.21
N GLN A 1192 8.91 7.33 -32.77
CA GLN A 1192 7.88 6.43 -32.31
C GLN A 1192 7.36 5.54 -33.45
N LEU A 1193 7.28 4.24 -33.17
CA LEU A 1193 6.58 3.27 -34.02
C LEU A 1193 5.07 3.42 -33.77
N MET A 1194 4.30 3.65 -34.83
CA MET A 1194 2.85 3.89 -34.76
C MET A 1194 2.01 2.61 -34.92
N ASP A 1195 2.56 1.61 -35.60
CA ASP A 1195 1.94 0.31 -35.89
C ASP A 1195 2.96 -0.82 -35.71
#